data_AF-A0A7V7MLJ4-F1
#
_entry.id   AF-A0A7V7MLJ4-F1
#
_cell.length_a   1.000
_cell.length_b   1.000
_cell.length_c   1.000
_cell.angle_alpha   90.00
_cell.angle_beta   90.00
_cell.angle_gamma   90.00
#
_symmetry.space_group_name_H-M   'P 1'
#
loop_
_entity.id
_entity.type
_entity.pdbx_description
1 polymer ?
#
loop_
_entity_poly.entity_id
_entity_poly.type
_entity_poly.pdbx_seq_one_letter_code
_entity_poly.pdbx_strand_id
1 'polypeptide(L)'
;MGVPACFGGGGNSSANPAAATFRLRRCSLGCNSGTCAVNEIATNQEIKLSFNDKVDPATVSFTTISIVERTTGSSPPGSFLVEGSQVIFRPALLETQSGIRFGFTDGANYEITMLASPQTSVVRSRIGRPNTTALSCVVQTNGVADLVPGNPEVSFTPNQSQPPTQKNFSFEIIFNDLMQKFQLVDPDTGESPTIGVTLVDESIPGRVLEVAVSGTFEASLDQDLLQTVVTFTPDAPFPGNKNGGRYLRLEFSPQIADLAGNTLANSGTFTVPLPDSVIVPGSFLEGFADESQLDPLTSVSGLWAGTAGSLDSGLDPTTGKHSGGGHGLLGPFAPTADFTFDTDGMTFLASEWDIFIQEDVVVDGSLQSPVFMFDQFNVPAGVTIHATGANPLRIATRGEAVVNGVLDVSGEDAPNNFGKYFPILWELIDTIESSLDVTRANAEGGVPGMGALGGGSGGTGGQAWYLLNNYFDSSKNTYTSGIPDPTRFRDGINSDTVHGYNGEGIGGAVSSGRPLLSPDQMAVDRANGGGMGSWAWPPSSNLVPAPTGNKVIQSHFNTVSGLYYKIALHRSRGGGGGGFWSDGTAGGYYDSSGTDPLGVAFSSAPEIYDPVIDESRDAWEYNSLLAWDELDAQAIPDAAGGVADLLTNFPGVETLDPNHANGNRLLGGAGGGGAGCGEHGSWDDDALSTDGFIDTYRNGDGGGGGAGGGALQFQVGGRLAVGGLIQATGGHGADSEFMSNVPHFDINAIIYGTPGDAGGGGGSGGGILIQVAGDMTVDPDAVDVQGGRGGIGSAGNHGGEGGSGLVRFETATGSESLATLQAMVVPDGAVDLAPIGQAGSANVSAVANAFMTGEGDITASDGSLFRGNSSGVRSLWYAPDAAILLLTFESYAIRCSYDAQDGNGVQSLVFDLSNPPDPGVTPIWVAFQTGFGNPAPGAPVEPDEGSESEWIIPGFGTITDGLVELQASLARMVRFQIVFDHDLLATLIGTNPGAYFQVDSVEFGWEGDS
;
A
#
# COMPACT_ATOMS: atom_id res chain seq x y z
N MET A 1 66.37 -6.85 50.16
CA MET A 1 67.55 -7.46 50.82
C MET A 1 68.33 -8.22 49.77
N GLY A 2 69.66 -8.06 49.74
CA GLY A 2 70.59 -9.02 49.13
C GLY A 2 70.94 -8.80 47.65
N VAL A 3 72.03 -8.06 47.41
CA VAL A 3 72.93 -8.33 46.27
C VAL A 3 73.79 -9.54 46.67
N PRO A 4 74.00 -10.53 45.78
CA PRO A 4 75.34 -10.82 45.25
C PRO A 4 75.27 -11.24 43.75
N ALA A 5 76.30 -11.23 42.89
CA ALA A 5 77.69 -11.64 43.10
C ALA A 5 78.63 -11.20 41.95
N CYS A 6 79.88 -10.92 42.34
CA CYS A 6 81.15 -11.47 41.83
C CYS A 6 81.63 -11.34 40.36
N PHE A 7 82.78 -10.65 40.29
CA PHE A 7 83.97 -10.80 39.44
C PHE A 7 84.10 -11.98 38.45
N GLY A 8 84.57 -11.62 37.24
CA GLY A 8 85.89 -12.11 36.77
C GLY A 8 85.87 -13.05 35.57
N GLY A 9 86.14 -12.51 34.37
CA GLY A 9 86.42 -13.30 33.18
C GLY A 9 86.92 -12.42 32.04
N GLY A 10 88.21 -12.11 32.03
CA GLY A 10 88.87 -11.40 30.94
C GLY A 10 88.86 -12.24 29.67
N GLY A 11 88.01 -11.88 28.73
CA GLY A 11 88.04 -12.33 27.34
C GLY A 11 88.37 -11.16 26.45
N ASN A 12 89.43 -11.28 25.65
CA ASN A 12 89.81 -10.34 24.60
C ASN A 12 88.62 -10.00 23.72
N SER A 13 87.96 -8.87 23.96
CA SER A 13 87.15 -8.20 22.95
C SER A 13 88.08 -7.30 22.16
N SER A 14 88.26 -7.65 20.89
CA SER A 14 88.71 -6.71 19.87
C SER A 14 87.74 -5.54 19.87
N ALA A 15 88.06 -4.50 20.65
CA ALA A 15 87.42 -3.21 20.56
C ALA A 15 87.62 -2.73 19.12
N ASN A 16 86.56 -2.80 18.31
CA ASN A 16 86.46 -1.98 17.13
C ASN A 16 86.83 -0.55 17.56
N PRO A 17 87.80 0.11 16.93
CA PRO A 17 88.19 1.46 17.33
C PRO A 17 86.92 2.31 17.28
N ALA A 18 86.48 2.81 18.44
CA ALA A 18 85.40 3.77 18.53
C ALA A 18 85.74 4.90 17.58
N ALA A 19 84.93 5.11 16.54
CA ALA A 19 85.20 6.13 15.54
C ALA A 19 85.37 7.48 16.26
N ALA A 20 86.45 8.21 15.97
CA ALA A 20 86.73 9.50 16.60
C ALA A 20 85.60 10.54 16.36
N THR A 21 84.71 10.27 15.41
CA THR A 21 83.57 11.12 15.00
C THR A 21 82.28 10.29 14.92
N PHE A 22 81.18 10.79 15.51
CA PHE A 22 79.85 10.23 15.33
C PHE A 22 79.20 10.81 14.07
N ARG A 23 78.72 9.96 13.17
CA ARG A 23 78.21 10.36 11.85
C ARG A 23 77.19 9.39 11.28
N LEU A 24 76.28 9.89 10.46
CA LEU A 24 75.43 9.07 9.61
C LEU A 24 76.31 8.23 8.67
N ARG A 25 76.08 6.91 8.67
CA ARG A 25 76.82 5.95 7.87
C ARG A 25 76.05 5.59 6.60
N ARG A 26 74.76 5.31 6.73
CA ARG A 26 73.84 4.93 5.65
C ARG A 26 72.41 5.30 6.03
N CYS A 27 71.52 5.41 5.05
CA CYS A 27 70.08 5.52 5.28
C CYS A 27 69.27 4.74 4.23
N SER A 28 67.99 4.46 4.49
CA SER A 28 67.08 3.82 3.53
C SER A 28 66.89 4.64 2.24
N LEU A 29 67.12 5.95 2.30
CA LEU A 29 67.02 6.88 1.16
C LEU A 29 68.32 6.98 0.32
N GLY A 30 69.31 6.10 0.54
CA GLY A 30 70.56 6.09 -0.21
C GLY A 30 71.49 7.28 0.08
N CYS A 31 71.57 7.72 1.34
CA CYS A 31 72.29 8.93 1.74
C CYS A 31 73.79 8.88 1.42
N ASN A 32 74.28 9.83 0.63
CA ASN A 32 75.70 10.06 0.33
C ASN A 32 76.01 11.57 0.32
N SER A 33 77.09 11.99 0.98
CA SER A 33 77.57 13.39 0.96
C SER A 33 76.53 14.47 1.34
N GLY A 34 75.54 14.11 2.16
CA GLY A 34 74.52 15.05 2.66
C GLY A 34 73.23 15.14 1.83
N THR A 35 73.09 14.36 0.76
CA THR A 35 71.87 14.25 -0.06
C THR A 35 71.35 12.80 -0.09
N CYS A 36 70.11 12.60 -0.52
CA CYS A 36 69.50 11.29 -0.74
C CYS A 36 69.59 10.90 -2.22
N ALA A 37 69.74 9.60 -2.51
CA ALA A 37 69.72 9.07 -3.88
C ALA A 37 68.32 8.59 -4.29
N VAL A 38 67.49 8.25 -3.29
CA VAL A 38 66.07 7.92 -3.47
C VAL A 38 65.27 9.21 -3.39
N ASN A 39 64.45 9.47 -4.41
CA ASN A 39 63.58 10.64 -4.53
C ASN A 39 62.08 10.29 -4.43
N GLU A 40 61.74 9.01 -4.31
CA GLU A 40 60.36 8.52 -4.21
C GLU A 40 60.28 7.43 -3.13
N ILE A 41 59.27 7.51 -2.26
CA ILE A 41 59.00 6.53 -1.19
C ILE A 41 57.50 6.22 -1.13
N ALA A 42 57.11 5.09 -0.56
CA ALA A 42 55.70 4.83 -0.30
C ALA A 42 55.17 5.61 0.92
N THR A 43 53.85 5.82 0.97
CA THR A 43 53.16 6.57 2.04
C THR A 43 53.27 5.94 3.43
N ASN A 44 53.50 4.63 3.50
CA ASN A 44 53.72 3.87 4.74
C ASN A 44 55.19 3.46 4.94
N GLN A 45 56.12 3.94 4.11
CA GLN A 45 57.51 3.48 4.14
C GLN A 45 58.29 4.06 5.33
N GLU A 46 58.95 3.19 6.10
CA GLU A 46 59.83 3.60 7.18
C GLU A 46 61.12 4.28 6.67
N ILE A 47 61.52 5.38 7.31
CA ILE A 47 62.81 6.03 7.04
C ILE A 47 63.84 5.58 8.08
N LYS A 48 64.88 4.87 7.62
CA LYS A 48 65.91 4.31 8.50
C LYS A 48 67.21 5.08 8.36
N LEU A 49 67.72 5.65 9.45
CA LEU A 49 69.00 6.34 9.54
C LEU A 49 69.96 5.51 10.38
N SER A 50 71.05 5.02 9.78
CA SER A 50 72.03 4.16 10.46
C SER A 50 73.33 4.92 10.72
N PHE A 51 73.70 5.02 12.00
CA PHE A 51 74.90 5.71 12.45
C PHE A 51 76.06 4.73 12.66
N ASN A 52 77.27 5.27 12.79
CA ASN A 52 78.47 4.46 13.03
C ASN A 52 78.70 4.11 14.51
N ASP A 53 77.82 4.52 15.43
CA ASP A 53 77.84 4.21 16.86
C ASP A 53 76.40 4.18 17.42
N LYS A 54 76.21 3.72 18.66
CA LYS A 54 74.90 3.66 19.32
C LYS A 54 74.33 5.06 19.56
N VAL A 55 73.10 5.29 19.15
CA VAL A 55 72.35 6.54 19.29
C VAL A 55 71.81 6.68 20.71
N ASP A 56 71.80 7.91 21.22
CA ASP A 56 71.08 8.28 22.44
C ASP A 56 69.62 8.62 22.11
N PRO A 57 68.62 7.81 22.53
CA PRO A 57 67.21 8.05 22.22
C PRO A 57 66.70 9.42 22.69
N ALA A 58 67.25 9.97 23.79
CA ALA A 58 66.83 11.27 24.31
C ALA A 58 67.19 12.45 23.38
N THR A 59 68.01 12.21 22.36
CA THR A 59 68.44 13.23 21.40
C THR A 59 67.73 13.15 20.04
N VAL A 60 66.80 12.20 19.90
CA VAL A 60 66.04 11.98 18.66
C VAL A 60 64.65 12.58 18.81
N SER A 61 64.34 13.58 17.98
CA SER A 61 63.02 14.19 17.89
C SER A 61 62.88 14.95 16.56
N PHE A 62 61.69 15.48 16.28
CA PHE A 62 61.47 16.36 15.13
C PHE A 62 62.33 17.64 15.13
N THR A 63 62.96 17.99 16.25
CA THR A 63 63.90 19.13 16.35
C THR A 63 65.31 18.80 15.88
N THR A 64 65.70 17.51 15.88
CA THR A 64 67.02 17.04 15.45
C THR A 64 66.99 16.36 14.08
N ILE A 65 65.84 15.76 13.73
CA ILE A 65 65.50 15.22 12.41
C ILE A 65 64.15 15.80 12.02
N SER A 66 64.15 16.81 11.15
CA SER A 66 62.97 17.46 10.63
C SER A 66 62.48 16.70 9.39
N ILE A 67 61.18 16.44 9.34
CA ILE A 67 60.47 15.88 8.17
C ILE A 67 59.27 16.79 7.97
N VAL A 68 59.24 17.54 6.88
CA VAL A 68 58.24 18.61 6.68
C VAL A 68 57.73 18.57 5.25
N GLU A 69 56.40 18.59 5.08
CA GLU A 69 55.79 18.74 3.78
C GLU A 69 56.05 20.14 3.21
N ARG A 70 56.59 20.26 1.98
CA ARG A 70 57.01 21.56 1.42
C ARG A 70 55.85 22.53 1.18
N THR A 71 54.66 22.02 0.90
CA THR A 71 53.49 22.85 0.58
C THR A 71 52.84 23.40 1.84
N THR A 72 52.64 22.56 2.85
CA THR A 72 51.89 22.91 4.07
C THR A 72 52.78 23.34 5.23
N GLY A 73 54.07 22.99 5.20
CA GLY A 73 54.98 23.19 6.33
C GLY A 73 54.72 22.25 7.52
N SER A 74 53.85 21.26 7.36
CA SER A 74 53.46 20.35 8.45
C SER A 74 54.37 19.12 8.53
N SER A 75 54.61 18.64 9.75
CA SER A 75 55.28 17.35 9.96
C SER A 75 54.28 16.20 9.78
N PRO A 76 54.66 15.09 9.13
CA PRO A 76 53.80 13.93 9.01
C PRO A 76 53.59 13.27 10.38
N PRO A 77 52.37 12.77 10.68
CA PRO A 77 52.12 11.95 11.86
C PRO A 77 52.98 10.68 11.86
N GLY A 78 53.69 10.44 12.95
CA GLY A 78 54.59 9.30 13.09
C GLY A 78 55.50 9.44 14.30
N SER A 79 56.29 8.42 14.57
CA SER A 79 57.17 8.37 15.73
C SER A 79 58.58 7.93 15.35
N PHE A 80 59.55 8.31 16.19
CA PHE A 80 60.92 7.85 16.05
C PHE A 80 61.19 6.69 17.01
N LEU A 81 61.67 5.58 16.46
CA LEU A 81 62.14 4.40 17.18
C LEU A 81 63.67 4.37 17.12
N VAL A 82 64.33 4.05 18.23
CA VAL A 82 65.79 4.01 18.31
C VAL A 82 66.28 2.61 18.68
N GLU A 83 66.87 1.94 17.71
CA GLU A 83 67.35 0.56 17.82
C GLU A 83 68.87 0.52 17.71
N GLY A 84 69.54 0.59 18.86
CA GLY A 84 71.00 0.54 18.93
C GLY A 84 71.66 1.72 18.21
N SER A 85 72.13 1.50 16.97
CA SER A 85 72.75 2.51 16.10
C SER A 85 71.82 3.06 15.02
N GLN A 86 70.56 2.64 15.01
CA GLN A 86 69.55 3.03 14.03
C GLN A 86 68.50 3.94 14.64
N VAL A 87 68.07 4.93 13.86
CA VAL A 87 66.87 5.72 14.10
C VAL A 87 65.90 5.41 12.97
N ILE A 88 64.68 5.01 13.32
CA ILE A 88 63.63 4.66 12.37
C ILE A 88 62.50 5.67 12.58
N PHE A 89 62.13 6.40 11.54
CA PHE A 89 60.86 7.11 11.53
C PHE A 89 59.80 6.17 10.99
N ARG A 90 58.78 5.87 11.80
CA ARG A 90 57.62 5.08 11.42
C ARG A 90 56.42 6.01 11.21
N PRO A 91 55.90 6.12 9.97
CA PRO A 91 54.65 6.83 9.71
C PRO A 91 53.51 6.18 10.49
N ALA A 92 52.62 6.98 11.08
CA ALA A 92 51.47 6.45 11.79
C ALA A 92 50.44 5.84 10.83
N LEU A 93 49.75 4.76 11.22
CA LEU A 93 48.44 4.42 10.66
C LEU A 93 47.40 5.33 11.30
N LEU A 94 46.57 5.97 10.49
CA LEU A 94 45.49 6.83 10.97
C LEU A 94 44.18 6.31 10.42
N GLU A 95 43.30 5.89 11.30
CA GLU A 95 41.93 5.52 10.94
C GLU A 95 41.10 6.79 10.80
N THR A 96 40.40 6.91 9.67
CA THR A 96 39.47 8.02 9.38
C THR A 96 38.15 7.46 8.89
N GLN A 97 37.07 8.26 8.93
CA GLN A 97 35.78 7.86 8.37
C GLN A 97 35.84 7.48 6.88
N SER A 98 36.85 7.97 6.14
CA SER A 98 37.08 7.68 4.73
C SER A 98 38.01 6.49 4.46
N GLY A 99 38.42 5.74 5.49
CA GLY A 99 39.39 4.65 5.36
C GLY A 99 40.66 4.85 6.17
N ILE A 100 41.64 3.97 5.92
CA ILE A 100 42.97 4.05 6.51
C ILE A 100 43.81 5.08 5.73
N ARG A 101 44.42 6.02 6.46
CA ARG A 101 45.43 6.96 5.95
C ARG A 101 46.77 6.67 6.61
N PHE A 102 47.86 6.95 5.89
CA PHE A 102 49.21 6.83 6.44
C PHE A 102 49.76 8.20 6.84
N GLY A 103 50.82 8.19 7.65
CA GLY A 103 51.48 9.40 8.13
C GLY A 103 51.98 10.32 7.01
N PHE A 104 52.39 9.76 5.86
CA PHE A 104 52.66 10.56 4.67
C PHE A 104 51.42 10.70 3.79
N THR A 105 51.21 11.90 3.26
CA THR A 105 50.15 12.15 2.26
C THR A 105 50.61 11.67 0.90
N ASP A 106 49.76 10.96 0.16
CA ASP A 106 50.09 10.50 -1.19
C ASP A 106 50.33 11.67 -2.16
N GLY A 107 51.31 11.53 -3.06
CA GLY A 107 51.73 12.56 -4.02
C GLY A 107 52.46 13.78 -3.42
N ALA A 108 52.62 13.86 -2.10
CA ALA A 108 53.23 15.02 -1.44
C ALA A 108 54.76 15.00 -1.49
N ASN A 109 55.38 16.18 -1.34
CA ASN A 109 56.84 16.34 -1.29
C ASN A 109 57.28 16.65 0.14
N TYR A 110 58.02 15.73 0.77
CA TYR A 110 58.56 15.89 2.11
C TYR A 110 60.05 16.24 2.07
N GLU A 111 60.41 17.35 2.70
CA GLU A 111 61.80 17.76 2.94
C GLU A 111 62.28 17.15 4.26
N ILE A 112 63.33 16.34 4.17
CA ILE A 112 63.95 15.65 5.30
C ILE A 112 65.28 16.31 5.59
N THR A 113 65.40 16.90 6.78
CA THR A 113 66.62 17.58 7.23
C THR A 113 67.10 17.01 8.55
N MET A 114 68.37 16.61 8.61
CA MET A 114 69.03 16.22 9.86
C MET A 114 70.21 17.15 10.14
N LEU A 115 70.20 17.69 11.35
CA LEU A 115 71.19 18.68 11.79
C LEU A 115 72.54 18.02 12.15
N ALA A 116 73.61 18.79 11.99
CA ALA A 116 74.98 18.37 12.30
C ALA A 116 75.79 19.48 12.99
N SER A 117 76.84 19.08 13.71
CA SER A 117 77.76 20.01 14.36
C SER A 117 78.31 21.05 13.36
N PRO A 118 78.37 22.36 13.71
CA PRO A 118 78.36 22.95 15.05
C PRO A 118 76.97 23.30 15.64
N GLN A 119 75.87 22.88 15.04
CA GLN A 119 74.52 23.13 15.57
C GLN A 119 74.34 22.47 16.96
N THR A 120 73.53 23.07 17.82
CA THR A 120 73.34 22.63 19.22
C THR A 120 72.37 21.45 19.34
N SER A 121 71.31 21.43 18.51
CA SER A 121 70.25 20.42 18.49
C SER A 121 70.53 19.36 17.43
N VAL A 122 71.41 18.41 17.74
CA VAL A 122 71.81 17.34 16.82
C VAL A 122 71.65 15.99 17.49
N VAL A 123 71.43 14.94 16.69
CA VAL A 123 71.44 13.55 17.17
C VAL A 123 72.83 13.25 17.79
N ARG A 124 72.86 12.60 18.95
CA ARG A 124 74.10 12.23 19.65
C ARG A 124 74.23 10.73 19.83
N SER A 125 75.47 10.27 19.94
CA SER A 125 75.76 8.92 20.45
C SER A 125 75.43 8.82 21.95
N ARG A 126 75.29 7.61 22.49
CA ARG A 126 75.15 7.37 23.95
C ARG A 126 76.26 7.96 24.83
N ILE A 127 77.44 8.21 24.26
CA ILE A 127 78.58 8.85 24.95
C ILE A 127 78.66 10.37 24.68
N GLY A 128 77.59 10.98 24.15
CA GLY A 128 77.42 12.43 24.01
C GLY A 128 78.01 13.08 22.75
N ARG A 129 78.67 12.32 21.87
CA ARG A 129 79.28 12.85 20.63
C ARG A 129 78.20 13.33 19.65
N PRO A 130 78.30 14.57 19.12
CA PRO A 130 77.34 15.12 18.17
C PRO A 130 77.49 14.52 16.77
N ASN A 131 76.39 14.38 16.04
CA ASN A 131 76.40 14.00 14.63
C ASN A 131 77.18 15.04 13.81
N THR A 132 78.05 14.58 12.92
CA THR A 132 78.89 15.43 12.06
C THR A 132 78.46 15.42 10.58
N THR A 133 77.46 14.62 10.20
CA THR A 133 76.94 14.55 8.83
C THR A 133 75.58 15.21 8.75
N ALA A 134 75.46 16.35 8.08
CA ALA A 134 74.15 16.92 7.76
C ALA A 134 73.45 16.09 6.68
N LEU A 135 72.12 16.07 6.69
CA LEU A 135 71.30 15.51 5.60
C LEU A 135 70.26 16.54 5.21
N SER A 136 70.07 16.78 3.91
CA SER A 136 68.96 17.54 3.36
C SER A 136 68.57 16.93 2.02
N CYS A 137 67.33 16.47 1.91
CA CYS A 137 66.79 15.94 0.67
C CYS A 137 65.27 16.05 0.62
N VAL A 138 64.71 15.96 -0.58
CA VAL A 138 63.25 15.94 -0.80
C VAL A 138 62.89 14.58 -1.38
N VAL A 139 61.83 13.98 -0.83
CA VAL A 139 61.22 12.75 -1.34
C VAL A 139 59.76 13.03 -1.68
N GLN A 140 59.33 12.51 -2.82
CA GLN A 140 57.92 12.44 -3.19
C GLN A 140 57.34 11.13 -2.65
N THR A 141 56.12 11.16 -2.15
CA THR A 141 55.39 9.96 -1.71
C THR A 141 54.49 9.46 -2.82
N ASN A 142 54.45 8.15 -3.06
CA ASN A 142 53.59 7.53 -4.06
C ASN A 142 53.17 6.13 -3.63
N GLY A 143 51.87 5.89 -3.56
CA GLY A 143 51.28 4.57 -3.31
C GLY A 143 51.60 4.00 -1.91
N VAL A 144 51.28 2.73 -1.73
CA VAL A 144 51.44 1.97 -0.48
C VAL A 144 52.44 0.85 -0.74
N ALA A 145 53.42 0.69 0.14
CA ALA A 145 54.33 -0.44 0.09
C ALA A 145 53.66 -1.62 0.80
N ASP A 146 53.65 -2.76 0.12
CA ASP A 146 53.36 -4.05 0.73
C ASP A 146 54.49 -4.39 1.72
N LEU A 147 54.15 -4.43 3.02
CA LEU A 147 55.11 -4.71 4.09
C LEU A 147 55.32 -6.22 4.29
N VAL A 148 54.38 -7.06 3.83
CA VAL A 148 54.44 -8.52 3.88
C VAL A 148 54.24 -9.06 2.45
N PRO A 149 55.33 -9.13 1.66
CA PRO A 149 55.22 -9.37 0.22
C PRO A 149 54.37 -10.58 -0.17
N GLY A 150 53.28 -10.35 -0.91
CA GLY A 150 52.44 -11.39 -1.50
C GLY A 150 50.97 -11.26 -1.14
N ASN A 151 50.20 -12.32 -1.39
CA ASN A 151 48.80 -12.36 -0.98
C ASN A 151 48.71 -12.69 0.51
N PRO A 152 47.83 -12.02 1.28
CA PRO A 152 47.62 -12.35 2.68
C PRO A 152 46.97 -13.73 2.85
N GLU A 153 47.18 -14.35 4.00
CA GLU A 153 46.54 -15.59 4.43
C GLU A 153 45.77 -15.36 5.74
N VAL A 154 44.59 -15.97 5.85
CA VAL A 154 43.78 -15.98 7.07
C VAL A 154 43.99 -17.27 7.85
N SER A 155 44.07 -17.15 9.16
CA SER A 155 43.99 -18.26 10.11
C SER A 155 43.00 -17.89 11.21
N PHE A 156 42.35 -18.88 11.83
CA PHE A 156 41.38 -18.59 12.88
C PHE A 156 41.32 -19.70 13.91
N THR A 157 40.88 -19.33 15.12
CA THR A 157 40.66 -20.25 16.24
C THR A 157 39.33 -19.90 16.92
N PRO A 158 38.48 -20.88 17.27
CA PRO A 158 38.62 -22.32 17.03
C PRO A 158 38.43 -22.72 15.55
N ASN A 159 38.92 -23.90 15.16
CA ASN A 159 38.82 -24.44 13.80
C ASN A 159 38.67 -25.96 13.80
N GLN A 160 38.58 -26.61 12.63
CA GLN A 160 38.40 -28.07 12.54
C GLN A 160 39.48 -28.89 13.26
N SER A 161 40.73 -28.41 13.30
CA SER A 161 41.84 -29.10 13.98
C SER A 161 41.89 -28.82 15.48
N GLN A 162 41.29 -27.71 15.91
CA GLN A 162 41.22 -27.23 17.29
C GLN A 162 39.78 -26.81 17.58
N PRO A 163 38.84 -27.77 17.69
CA PRO A 163 37.44 -27.46 17.91
C PRO A 163 37.21 -26.84 19.30
N PRO A 164 36.15 -26.04 19.47
CA PRO A 164 35.78 -25.48 20.75
C PRO A 164 35.37 -26.57 21.75
N THR A 165 35.60 -26.31 23.05
CA THR A 165 35.20 -27.21 24.15
C THR A 165 33.98 -26.71 24.92
N GLN A 166 33.53 -25.48 24.63
CA GLN A 166 32.38 -24.83 25.24
C GLN A 166 31.53 -24.20 24.14
N LYS A 167 30.25 -23.97 24.42
CA LYS A 167 29.28 -23.37 23.48
C LYS A 167 29.41 -21.85 23.33
N ASN A 168 29.88 -21.19 24.39
CA ASN A 168 30.15 -19.76 24.35
C ASN A 168 31.62 -19.54 24.02
N PHE A 169 31.90 -19.19 22.77
CA PHE A 169 33.23 -18.85 22.31
C PHE A 169 33.15 -17.79 21.22
N SER A 170 34.24 -17.03 21.07
CA SER A 170 34.43 -16.07 19.99
C SER A 170 35.43 -16.62 18.98
N PHE A 171 35.36 -16.17 17.73
CA PHE A 171 36.41 -16.46 16.76
C PHE A 171 37.47 -15.39 16.84
N GLU A 172 38.72 -15.81 17.03
CA GLU A 172 39.89 -14.97 16.77
C GLU A 172 40.39 -15.29 15.37
N ILE A 173 40.28 -14.33 14.46
CA ILE A 173 40.61 -14.42 13.05
C ILE A 173 41.85 -13.54 12.83
N ILE A 174 42.95 -14.15 12.39
CA ILE A 174 44.25 -13.50 12.23
C ILE A 174 44.64 -13.54 10.76
N PHE A 175 44.79 -12.36 10.17
CA PHE A 175 45.43 -12.16 8.89
C PHE A 175 46.91 -11.88 9.12
N ASN A 176 47.77 -12.55 8.35
CA ASN A 176 49.22 -12.39 8.44
C ASN A 176 49.76 -11.08 7.81
N ASP A 177 48.87 -10.12 7.53
CA ASP A 177 49.17 -8.82 6.94
C ASP A 177 48.22 -7.72 7.50
N LEU A 178 48.52 -6.47 7.18
CA LEU A 178 47.68 -5.31 7.44
C LEU A 178 46.59 -5.20 6.37
N MET A 179 45.33 -5.32 6.79
CA MET A 179 44.17 -5.43 5.92
C MET A 179 43.39 -4.11 5.81
N GLN A 180 42.54 -4.00 4.78
CA GLN A 180 41.58 -2.91 4.68
C GLN A 180 40.46 -3.09 5.71
N LYS A 181 40.56 -2.40 6.86
CA LYS A 181 39.64 -2.56 8.00
C LYS A 181 38.15 -2.51 7.63
N PHE A 182 37.75 -1.55 6.81
CA PHE A 182 36.34 -1.34 6.42
C PHE A 182 35.78 -2.42 5.50
N GLN A 183 36.63 -3.25 4.90
CA GLN A 183 36.16 -4.46 4.22
C GLN A 183 35.84 -5.55 5.23
N LEU A 184 36.50 -5.57 6.39
CA LEU A 184 36.36 -6.61 7.40
C LEU A 184 35.25 -6.32 8.41
N VAL A 185 35.03 -5.04 8.74
CA VAL A 185 34.01 -4.61 9.71
C VAL A 185 33.47 -3.23 9.33
N ASP A 186 32.15 -3.07 9.41
CA ASP A 186 31.50 -1.76 9.44
C ASP A 186 31.55 -1.23 10.89
N PRO A 187 32.24 -0.11 11.17
CA PRO A 187 32.38 0.39 12.54
C PRO A 187 31.09 0.99 13.11
N ASP A 188 30.09 1.31 12.29
CA ASP A 188 28.82 1.88 12.75
C ASP A 188 27.84 0.78 13.18
N THR A 189 27.80 -0.35 12.46
CA THR A 189 26.89 -1.48 12.76
C THR A 189 27.55 -2.62 13.55
N GLY A 190 28.87 -2.77 13.45
CA GLY A 190 29.59 -3.93 13.99
C GLY A 190 29.44 -5.20 13.14
N GLU A 191 28.84 -5.11 11.96
CA GLU A 191 28.69 -6.24 11.04
C GLU A 191 29.90 -6.38 10.09
N SER A 192 30.01 -7.53 9.42
CA SER A 192 31.02 -7.75 8.40
C SER A 192 30.40 -7.89 7.00
N PRO A 193 30.82 -7.08 6.02
CA PRO A 193 30.36 -7.25 4.65
C PRO A 193 31.10 -8.37 3.90
N THR A 194 32.16 -8.94 4.47
CA THR A 194 33.02 -9.92 3.77
C THR A 194 33.31 -11.21 4.55
N ILE A 195 32.92 -11.27 5.82
CA ILE A 195 33.06 -12.45 6.68
C ILE A 195 31.66 -12.91 7.12
N GLY A 196 31.29 -14.13 6.74
CA GLY A 196 30.03 -14.75 7.13
C GLY A 196 30.22 -15.82 8.20
N VAL A 197 29.31 -15.90 9.16
CA VAL A 197 29.19 -17.02 10.12
C VAL A 197 27.79 -17.59 10.01
N THR A 198 27.68 -18.84 9.58
CA THR A 198 26.40 -19.53 9.36
C THR A 198 26.36 -20.81 10.17
N LEU A 199 25.26 -21.06 10.88
CA LEU A 199 24.96 -22.34 11.48
C LEU A 199 24.38 -23.27 10.41
N VAL A 200 24.97 -24.44 10.25
CA VAL A 200 24.52 -25.46 9.30
C VAL A 200 24.13 -26.72 10.04
N ASP A 201 22.92 -27.22 9.77
CA ASP A 201 22.40 -28.49 10.29
C ASP A 201 22.06 -29.45 9.15
N GLU A 202 22.85 -30.52 9.03
CA GLU A 202 22.69 -31.66 8.12
C GLU A 202 22.34 -32.95 8.87
N SER A 203 21.91 -32.83 10.13
CA SER A 203 21.57 -34.00 10.96
C SER A 203 20.34 -34.75 10.45
N ILE A 204 19.50 -34.10 9.65
CA ILE A 204 18.33 -34.68 9.00
C ILE A 204 18.75 -35.15 7.59
N PRO A 205 18.70 -36.46 7.29
CA PRO A 205 19.14 -36.98 6.00
C PRO A 205 18.44 -36.32 4.81
N GLY A 206 19.22 -35.80 3.87
CA GLY A 206 18.72 -35.19 2.63
C GLY A 206 18.25 -33.73 2.77
N ARG A 207 18.44 -33.10 3.93
CA ARG A 207 18.15 -31.69 4.18
C ARG A 207 19.40 -30.97 4.71
N VAL A 208 19.59 -29.72 4.30
CA VAL A 208 20.62 -28.82 4.82
C VAL A 208 19.88 -27.56 5.26
N LEU A 209 19.90 -27.28 6.57
CA LEU A 209 19.29 -26.10 7.15
C LEU A 209 20.36 -25.10 7.52
N GLU A 210 20.16 -23.83 7.17
CA GLU A 210 21.17 -22.78 7.33
C GLU A 210 20.54 -21.52 7.94
N VAL A 211 21.18 -20.99 8.99
CA VAL A 211 20.76 -19.75 9.65
C VAL A 211 22.01 -18.90 9.88
N ALA A 212 21.98 -17.62 9.50
CA ALA A 212 23.05 -16.68 9.79
C ALA A 212 23.17 -16.46 11.31
N VAL A 213 24.40 -16.44 11.83
CA VAL A 213 24.63 -16.23 13.26
C VAL A 213 24.84 -14.75 13.53
N SER A 214 23.94 -14.17 14.33
CA SER A 214 24.06 -12.80 14.82
C SER A 214 25.22 -12.65 15.81
N GLY A 215 25.96 -11.56 15.66
CA GLY A 215 27.10 -11.23 16.50
C GLY A 215 27.81 -9.97 16.03
N THR A 216 28.84 -9.59 16.77
CA THR A 216 29.62 -8.39 16.54
C THR A 216 31.03 -8.72 16.08
N PHE A 217 31.49 -8.02 15.04
CA PHE A 217 32.85 -8.05 14.56
C PHE A 217 33.63 -6.84 15.09
N GLU A 218 34.85 -7.07 15.53
CA GLU A 218 35.80 -6.02 15.90
C GLU A 218 37.13 -6.28 15.20
N ALA A 219 37.70 -5.27 14.53
CA ALA A 219 38.98 -5.40 13.83
C ALA A 219 40.04 -4.44 14.40
N SER A 220 41.24 -4.97 14.64
CA SER A 220 42.41 -4.25 15.12
C SER A 220 43.62 -4.51 14.24
N LEU A 221 44.32 -3.44 13.85
CA LEU A 221 45.57 -3.52 13.09
C LEU A 221 46.76 -3.45 14.04
N ASP A 222 47.64 -4.45 14.00
CA ASP A 222 48.90 -4.47 14.73
C ASP A 222 50.05 -4.14 13.76
N GLN A 223 50.52 -2.88 13.80
CA GLN A 223 51.63 -2.42 12.97
C GLN A 223 53.00 -2.96 13.39
N ASP A 224 53.14 -3.48 14.61
CA ASP A 224 54.41 -4.03 15.10
C ASP A 224 54.59 -5.48 14.63
N LEU A 225 53.50 -6.25 14.65
CA LEU A 225 53.47 -7.64 14.15
C LEU A 225 53.16 -7.72 12.65
N LEU A 226 52.69 -6.64 12.04
CA LEU A 226 52.19 -6.59 10.66
C LEU A 226 51.04 -7.57 10.45
N GLN A 227 50.06 -7.54 11.34
CA GLN A 227 48.92 -8.45 11.33
C GLN A 227 47.62 -7.69 11.56
N THR A 228 46.51 -8.25 11.08
CA THR A 228 45.17 -7.77 11.40
C THR A 228 44.44 -8.86 12.16
N VAL A 229 43.91 -8.51 13.32
CA VAL A 229 43.10 -9.41 14.15
C VAL A 229 41.66 -8.95 14.07
N VAL A 230 40.78 -9.86 13.69
CA VAL A 230 39.33 -9.69 13.75
C VAL A 230 38.78 -10.64 14.81
N THR A 231 37.94 -10.13 15.70
CA THR A 231 37.21 -10.93 16.67
C THR A 231 35.74 -10.93 16.30
N PHE A 232 35.14 -12.12 16.14
CA PHE A 232 33.69 -12.27 16.08
C PHE A 232 33.18 -12.77 17.43
N THR A 233 32.32 -11.98 18.06
CA THR A 233 31.63 -12.35 19.30
C THR A 233 30.16 -12.59 19.00
N PRO A 234 29.67 -13.84 19.12
CA PRO A 234 28.25 -14.13 18.89
C PRO A 234 27.40 -13.50 19.99
N ASP A 235 26.17 -13.12 19.66
CA ASP A 235 25.22 -12.56 20.64
C ASP A 235 24.72 -13.62 21.63
N ALA A 236 24.83 -14.89 21.25
CA ALA A 236 24.35 -16.04 21.99
C ALA A 236 25.31 -17.24 21.94
N PRO A 237 25.25 -18.15 22.92
CA PRO A 237 25.95 -19.43 22.85
C PRO A 237 25.49 -20.26 21.64
N PHE A 238 26.40 -21.03 21.04
CA PHE A 238 26.08 -21.92 19.93
C PHE A 238 25.40 -23.22 20.38
N PRO A 239 24.51 -23.82 19.57
CA PRO A 239 23.94 -25.13 19.87
C PRO A 239 24.98 -26.25 19.79
N GLY A 240 24.61 -27.47 20.18
CA GLY A 240 25.49 -28.62 20.07
C GLY A 240 25.58 -29.22 18.67
N ASN A 241 26.53 -30.13 18.49
CA ASN A 241 26.89 -30.70 17.18
C ASN A 241 25.92 -31.75 16.61
N LYS A 242 24.90 -32.17 17.37
CA LYS A 242 23.91 -33.19 16.99
C LYS A 242 24.53 -34.40 16.27
N ASN A 243 25.42 -35.13 16.97
CA ASN A 243 26.16 -36.30 16.44
C ASN A 243 27.06 -35.99 15.23
N GLY A 244 27.53 -34.75 15.11
CA GLY A 244 28.38 -34.28 14.01
C GLY A 244 27.64 -33.82 12.76
N GLY A 245 26.30 -33.84 12.77
CA GLY A 245 25.47 -33.29 11.70
C GLY A 245 25.36 -31.76 11.71
N ARG A 246 25.69 -31.10 12.84
CA ARG A 246 25.62 -29.65 12.99
C ARG A 246 26.98 -29.01 13.19
N TYR A 247 27.25 -27.93 12.46
CA TYR A 247 28.53 -27.22 12.49
C TYR A 247 28.37 -25.74 12.12
N LEU A 248 29.40 -24.94 12.38
CA LEU A 248 29.47 -23.57 11.88
C LEU A 248 30.25 -23.53 10.58
N ARG A 249 29.79 -22.69 9.67
CA ARG A 249 30.43 -22.38 8.40
C ARG A 249 30.93 -20.95 8.42
N LEU A 250 32.24 -20.79 8.33
CA LEU A 250 32.90 -19.49 8.22
C LEU A 250 33.23 -19.23 6.76
N GLU A 251 32.82 -18.09 6.26
CA GLU A 251 33.02 -17.69 4.87
C GLU A 251 33.87 -16.45 4.80
N PHE A 252 34.95 -16.51 4.02
CA PHE A 252 35.84 -15.38 3.76
C PHE A 252 35.78 -15.00 2.28
N SER A 253 35.31 -13.79 1.99
CA SER A 253 35.20 -13.29 0.62
C SER A 253 36.56 -13.19 -0.07
N PRO A 254 36.66 -13.52 -1.37
CA PRO A 254 37.87 -13.28 -2.17
C PRO A 254 38.16 -11.77 -2.38
N GLN A 255 37.23 -10.89 -2.03
CA GLN A 255 37.40 -9.43 -2.13
C GLN A 255 38.23 -8.84 -0.98
N ILE A 256 38.45 -9.61 0.10
CA ILE A 256 39.29 -9.20 1.22
C ILE A 256 40.71 -8.96 0.70
N ALA A 257 41.21 -7.73 0.89
CA ALA A 257 42.52 -7.32 0.43
C ALA A 257 43.35 -6.67 1.55
N ASP A 258 44.67 -6.79 1.41
CA ASP A 258 45.63 -6.04 2.21
C ASP A 258 45.62 -4.53 1.86
N LEU A 259 46.40 -3.74 2.57
CA LEU A 259 46.56 -2.31 2.31
C LEU A 259 47.26 -1.98 0.98
N ALA A 260 47.95 -2.94 0.35
CA ALA A 260 48.59 -2.81 -0.96
C ALA A 260 47.69 -3.26 -2.12
N GLY A 261 46.56 -3.90 -1.83
CA GLY A 261 45.57 -4.38 -2.78
C GLY A 261 45.72 -5.84 -3.20
N ASN A 262 46.56 -6.65 -2.54
CA ASN A 262 46.62 -8.09 -2.82
C ASN A 262 45.44 -8.80 -2.14
N THR A 263 44.76 -9.67 -2.88
CA THR A 263 43.58 -10.42 -2.40
C THR A 263 43.96 -11.66 -1.60
N LEU A 264 43.11 -12.07 -0.67
CA LEU A 264 43.29 -13.23 0.20
C LEU A 264 43.62 -14.53 -0.57
N ALA A 265 44.72 -15.19 -0.21
CA ALA A 265 45.19 -16.41 -0.88
C ALA A 265 44.33 -17.65 -0.57
N ASN A 266 43.77 -17.73 0.63
CA ASN A 266 42.96 -18.85 1.11
C ASN A 266 41.51 -18.44 1.43
N SER A 267 40.92 -17.59 0.58
CA SER A 267 39.49 -17.28 0.64
C SER A 267 38.61 -18.52 0.44
N GLY A 268 37.38 -18.46 0.93
CA GLY A 268 36.39 -19.53 0.77
C GLY A 268 35.76 -19.93 2.10
N THR A 269 35.27 -21.15 2.12
CA THR A 269 34.38 -21.66 3.16
C THR A 269 35.10 -22.68 4.05
N PHE A 270 34.94 -22.52 5.36
CA PHE A 270 35.57 -23.38 6.36
C PHE A 270 34.54 -23.91 7.36
N THR A 271 34.72 -25.16 7.76
CA THR A 271 33.84 -25.82 8.74
C THR A 271 34.47 -25.79 10.13
N VAL A 272 33.67 -25.44 11.12
CA VAL A 272 34.03 -25.48 12.55
C VAL A 272 33.05 -26.40 13.28
N PRO A 273 33.52 -27.56 13.78
CA PRO A 273 32.69 -28.46 14.57
C PRO A 273 32.21 -27.78 15.85
N LEU A 274 30.96 -28.04 16.23
CA LEU A 274 30.40 -27.61 17.50
C LEU A 274 30.72 -28.61 18.63
N PRO A 275 30.67 -28.20 19.91
CA PRO A 275 30.79 -29.13 21.03
C PRO A 275 29.52 -30.02 21.14
N ASP A 276 29.62 -31.15 21.83
CA ASP A 276 28.44 -31.97 22.17
C ASP A 276 27.51 -31.19 23.13
N SER A 277 26.21 -31.45 23.05
CA SER A 277 25.19 -30.91 23.95
C SER A 277 24.36 -31.99 24.62
N VAL A 278 23.72 -31.62 25.73
CA VAL A 278 22.73 -32.48 26.37
C VAL A 278 21.38 -32.21 25.72
N ILE A 279 20.71 -33.27 25.28
CA ILE A 279 19.34 -33.18 24.80
C ILE A 279 18.40 -33.32 26.00
N VAL A 280 17.48 -32.38 26.16
CA VAL A 280 16.54 -32.31 27.28
C VAL A 280 15.11 -32.32 26.72
N PRO A 281 14.24 -33.24 27.16
CA PRO A 281 12.84 -33.21 26.78
C PRO A 281 12.11 -32.05 27.48
N GLY A 282 11.15 -31.46 26.80
CA GLY A 282 10.29 -30.42 27.35
C GLY A 282 8.95 -30.32 26.62
N SER A 283 8.13 -29.38 27.07
CA SER A 283 6.85 -29.09 26.42
C SER A 283 6.43 -27.64 26.58
N PHE A 284 5.59 -27.18 25.65
CA PHE A 284 4.79 -25.96 25.80
C PHE A 284 3.35 -26.34 26.08
N LEU A 285 2.68 -25.57 26.93
CA LEU A 285 1.26 -25.71 27.21
C LEU A 285 0.64 -24.32 27.31
N GLU A 286 -0.26 -24.02 26.38
CA GLU A 286 -1.20 -22.92 26.50
C GLU A 286 -2.53 -23.45 27.04
N GLY A 287 -3.05 -22.84 28.10
CA GLY A 287 -4.29 -23.24 28.76
C GLY A 287 -5.37 -22.16 28.77
N PHE A 288 -5.15 -21.05 28.08
CA PHE A 288 -6.09 -19.93 27.90
C PHE A 288 -6.62 -19.36 29.24
N ALA A 289 -5.77 -19.35 30.26
CA ALA A 289 -6.14 -18.86 31.60
C ALA A 289 -6.13 -17.31 31.68
N ASP A 290 -5.35 -16.67 30.80
CA ASP A 290 -5.26 -15.22 30.63
C ASP A 290 -4.87 -14.88 29.18
N GLU A 291 -4.88 -13.59 28.82
CA GLU A 291 -4.56 -13.07 27.49
C GLU A 291 -3.06 -12.82 27.28
N SER A 292 -2.16 -13.28 28.15
CA SER A 292 -0.73 -12.94 28.06
C SER A 292 -0.02 -13.51 26.82
N GLN A 293 -0.63 -14.51 26.19
CA GLN A 293 -0.15 -15.12 24.95
C GLN A 293 -1.04 -14.80 23.75
N LEU A 294 -2.06 -13.95 23.91
CA LEU A 294 -2.90 -13.50 22.81
C LEU A 294 -2.13 -12.48 21.95
N ASP A 295 -2.13 -12.67 20.63
CA ASP A 295 -1.79 -11.60 19.69
C ASP A 295 -3.08 -10.84 19.32
N PRO A 296 -3.33 -9.64 19.89
CA PRO A 296 -4.58 -8.93 19.66
C PRO A 296 -4.71 -8.37 18.25
N LEU A 297 -3.61 -8.19 17.50
CA LEU A 297 -3.64 -7.56 16.18
C LEU A 297 -4.24 -8.47 15.10
N THR A 298 -4.27 -9.77 15.36
CA THR A 298 -4.74 -10.78 14.40
C THR A 298 -5.74 -11.74 15.01
N SER A 299 -6.33 -11.36 16.12
CA SER A 299 -7.29 -12.18 16.85
C SER A 299 -8.63 -11.48 16.99
N VAL A 300 -9.69 -12.28 16.90
CA VAL A 300 -11.04 -11.81 17.21
C VAL A 300 -11.14 -11.51 18.70
N SER A 301 -11.77 -10.37 19.02
CA SER A 301 -12.01 -9.93 20.39
C SER A 301 -12.94 -10.90 21.13
N GLY A 302 -12.62 -11.19 22.39
CA GLY A 302 -13.51 -11.94 23.31
C GLY A 302 -13.53 -13.45 23.16
N LEU A 303 -12.82 -14.05 22.20
CA LEU A 303 -12.69 -15.52 22.11
C LEU A 303 -11.72 -16.04 23.19
N TRP A 304 -10.58 -15.37 23.35
CA TRP A 304 -9.50 -15.79 24.25
C TRP A 304 -9.86 -15.50 25.71
N ALA A 305 -9.71 -16.50 26.58
CA ALA A 305 -9.99 -16.39 28.01
C ALA A 305 -11.42 -15.88 28.36
N GLY A 306 -12.39 -15.97 27.44
CA GLY A 306 -13.78 -15.58 27.68
C GLY A 306 -14.43 -16.41 28.80
N THR A 307 -14.02 -17.68 28.92
CA THR A 307 -14.20 -18.52 30.10
C THR A 307 -12.83 -18.87 30.68
N ALA A 308 -12.67 -18.79 32.00
CA ALA A 308 -11.38 -19.05 32.63
C ALA A 308 -10.84 -20.45 32.28
N GLY A 309 -9.72 -20.48 31.54
CA GLY A 309 -9.04 -21.73 31.16
C GLY A 309 -9.49 -22.32 29.81
N SER A 310 -10.16 -21.55 28.95
CA SER A 310 -10.48 -22.00 27.59
C SER A 310 -10.61 -20.85 26.58
N LEU A 311 -10.43 -21.20 25.30
CA LEU A 311 -10.74 -20.37 24.14
C LEU A 311 -12.12 -20.77 23.61
N ASP A 312 -13.08 -19.84 23.61
CA ASP A 312 -14.46 -20.11 23.21
C ASP A 312 -14.68 -19.84 21.72
N SER A 313 -15.51 -20.66 21.06
CA SER A 313 -15.95 -20.44 19.67
C SER A 313 -16.74 -19.16 19.44
N GLY A 314 -17.18 -18.50 20.52
CA GLY A 314 -17.92 -17.24 20.48
C GLY A 314 -19.38 -17.40 20.06
N LEU A 315 -19.98 -18.59 20.26
CA LEU A 315 -21.40 -18.86 19.99
C LEU A 315 -22.29 -18.12 20.99
N ASP A 316 -23.14 -17.21 20.51
CA ASP A 316 -24.19 -16.60 21.32
C ASP A 316 -25.33 -17.62 21.55
N PRO A 317 -25.60 -18.02 22.80
CA PRO A 317 -26.62 -19.01 23.12
C PRO A 317 -28.05 -18.53 22.87
N THR A 318 -28.27 -17.24 22.65
CA THR A 318 -29.60 -16.65 22.45
C THR A 318 -29.91 -16.49 20.96
N THR A 319 -28.94 -16.01 20.19
CA THR A 319 -29.10 -15.75 18.75
C THR A 319 -28.63 -16.91 17.88
N GLY A 320 -27.81 -17.82 18.42
CA GLY A 320 -27.22 -18.94 17.69
C GLY A 320 -26.16 -18.51 16.68
N LYS A 321 -25.59 -17.31 16.82
CA LYS A 321 -24.59 -16.74 15.91
C LYS A 321 -23.21 -16.64 16.58
N HIS A 322 -22.14 -16.65 15.79
CA HIS A 322 -20.77 -16.58 16.29
C HIS A 322 -20.17 -15.17 16.20
N SER A 323 -19.10 -14.91 16.94
CA SER A 323 -18.31 -13.67 16.81
C SER A 323 -17.63 -13.58 15.43
N GLY A 324 -17.55 -12.34 14.92
CA GLY A 324 -17.08 -11.93 13.58
C GLY A 324 -15.61 -12.22 13.20
N GLY A 325 -15.25 -12.06 11.91
CA GLY A 325 -13.87 -11.74 11.50
C GLY A 325 -13.27 -12.55 10.34
N GLY A 326 -13.87 -13.69 9.99
CA GLY A 326 -13.35 -14.57 8.95
C GLY A 326 -12.09 -15.34 9.37
N HIS A 327 -11.56 -16.14 8.46
CA HIS A 327 -10.42 -17.02 8.74
C HIS A 327 -9.05 -16.33 8.62
N GLY A 328 -8.93 -15.29 7.79
CA GLY A 328 -7.67 -14.55 7.57
C GLY A 328 -6.59 -15.27 6.77
N LEU A 329 -6.97 -16.12 5.80
CA LEU A 329 -6.01 -16.95 5.01
C LEU A 329 -5.22 -16.10 4.01
N LEU A 330 -5.77 -14.94 3.63
CA LEU A 330 -5.07 -13.96 2.80
C LEU A 330 -3.95 -13.23 3.57
N GLY A 331 -3.73 -13.54 4.85
CA GLY A 331 -2.69 -12.91 5.65
C GLY A 331 -2.87 -11.40 5.83
N PRO A 332 -1.79 -10.66 6.10
CA PRO A 332 -1.87 -9.23 6.40
C PRO A 332 -1.99 -8.41 5.11
N PHE A 333 -2.96 -7.50 5.06
CA PHE A 333 -3.08 -6.49 4.01
C PHE A 333 -2.37 -5.21 4.41
N ALA A 334 -1.23 -4.89 3.78
CA ALA A 334 -0.47 -3.66 4.02
C ALA A 334 0.29 -3.19 2.76
N PRO A 335 -0.43 -2.74 1.71
CA PRO A 335 0.19 -2.38 0.45
C PRO A 335 1.11 -1.15 0.58
N THR A 336 2.18 -1.12 -0.20
CA THR A 336 3.17 -0.02 -0.23
C THR A 336 2.85 1.05 -1.30
N ALA A 337 1.83 0.81 -2.12
CA ALA A 337 1.35 1.68 -3.19
C ALA A 337 -0.17 1.47 -3.38
N ASP A 338 -0.78 2.29 -4.24
CA ASP A 338 -2.21 2.17 -4.57
C ASP A 338 -2.57 0.76 -5.07
N PHE A 339 -3.75 0.28 -4.67
CA PHE A 339 -4.21 -1.08 -4.95
C PHE A 339 -5.67 -1.06 -5.40
N THR A 340 -6.06 -1.97 -6.31
CA THR A 340 -7.45 -2.08 -6.79
C THR A 340 -7.96 -3.50 -6.58
N PHE A 341 -9.04 -3.64 -5.82
CA PHE A 341 -9.76 -4.91 -5.70
C PHE A 341 -10.65 -5.14 -6.93
N ASP A 342 -10.61 -6.34 -7.50
CA ASP A 342 -11.56 -6.79 -8.51
C ASP A 342 -12.60 -7.71 -7.86
N THR A 343 -13.82 -7.20 -7.67
CA THR A 343 -14.92 -7.93 -7.02
C THR A 343 -15.60 -8.94 -7.96
N ASP A 344 -15.21 -9.01 -9.23
CA ASP A 344 -15.70 -10.02 -10.18
C ASP A 344 -14.64 -11.10 -10.45
N GLY A 345 -13.36 -10.71 -10.55
CA GLY A 345 -12.22 -11.60 -10.84
C GLY A 345 -11.65 -12.35 -9.62
N MET A 346 -11.73 -11.76 -8.42
CA MET A 346 -11.53 -12.43 -7.12
C MET A 346 -10.27 -13.30 -6.98
N THR A 347 -9.16 -12.95 -7.63
CA THR A 347 -7.92 -13.75 -7.67
C THR A 347 -6.76 -13.04 -6.98
N PHE A 348 -6.04 -13.74 -6.10
CA PHE A 348 -4.78 -13.30 -5.49
C PHE A 348 -3.66 -14.26 -5.84
N LEU A 349 -2.55 -13.72 -6.36
CA LEU A 349 -1.39 -14.52 -6.73
C LEU A 349 -0.42 -14.59 -5.55
N ALA A 350 0.00 -15.81 -5.18
CA ALA A 350 0.94 -16.00 -4.06
C ALA A 350 2.32 -15.37 -4.33
N SER A 351 2.67 -15.15 -5.60
CA SER A 351 3.90 -14.43 -5.95
C SER A 351 3.85 -12.92 -5.67
N GLU A 352 2.65 -12.36 -5.52
CA GLU A 352 2.42 -10.91 -5.35
C GLU A 352 1.91 -10.58 -3.95
N TRP A 353 1.48 -11.60 -3.20
CA TRP A 353 0.78 -11.45 -1.93
C TRP A 353 1.18 -12.54 -0.94
N ASP A 354 1.33 -12.18 0.34
CA ASP A 354 1.72 -13.11 1.40
C ASP A 354 0.54 -13.96 1.88
N ILE A 355 0.14 -14.91 1.02
CA ILE A 355 -0.94 -15.85 1.27
C ILE A 355 -0.42 -16.98 2.17
N PHE A 356 -1.15 -17.31 3.24
CA PHE A 356 -0.70 -18.29 4.24
C PHE A 356 -0.37 -19.67 3.65
N ILE A 357 -1.15 -20.12 2.66
CA ILE A 357 -0.96 -21.41 1.99
C ILE A 357 0.03 -21.37 0.82
N GLN A 358 0.59 -20.20 0.49
CA GLN A 358 1.58 -20.00 -0.59
C GLN A 358 1.11 -20.51 -1.98
N GLU A 359 -0.19 -20.50 -2.20
CA GLU A 359 -0.84 -20.88 -3.46
C GLU A 359 -1.68 -19.73 -3.99
N ASP A 360 -1.84 -19.64 -5.31
CA ASP A 360 -2.79 -18.70 -5.92
C ASP A 360 -4.20 -19.04 -5.44
N VAL A 361 -4.89 -18.03 -4.92
CA VAL A 361 -6.23 -18.19 -4.35
C VAL A 361 -7.25 -17.51 -5.23
N VAL A 362 -8.36 -18.21 -5.47
CA VAL A 362 -9.59 -17.62 -5.99
C VAL A 362 -10.61 -17.68 -4.87
N VAL A 363 -11.13 -16.52 -4.47
CA VAL A 363 -12.25 -16.45 -3.53
C VAL A 363 -13.50 -16.92 -4.27
N ASP A 364 -14.29 -17.84 -3.68
CA ASP A 364 -15.46 -18.37 -4.38
C ASP A 364 -16.49 -17.26 -4.69
N GLY A 365 -16.64 -16.98 -5.98
CA GLY A 365 -17.60 -16.02 -6.53
C GLY A 365 -18.93 -16.64 -6.96
N SER A 366 -19.18 -17.92 -6.64
CA SER A 366 -20.42 -18.61 -7.00
C SER A 366 -21.66 -18.00 -6.33
N LEU A 367 -21.46 -17.24 -5.25
CA LEU A 367 -22.46 -16.41 -4.58
C LEU A 367 -22.32 -14.95 -5.03
N GLN A 368 -23.44 -14.23 -5.16
CA GLN A 368 -23.52 -12.84 -5.67
C GLN A 368 -22.83 -11.78 -4.76
N SER A 369 -21.92 -12.17 -3.86
CA SER A 369 -21.28 -11.30 -2.87
C SER A 369 -20.02 -11.97 -2.26
N PRO A 370 -18.85 -11.96 -2.92
CA PRO A 370 -17.61 -12.51 -2.32
C PRO A 370 -17.09 -11.68 -1.15
N VAL A 371 -16.22 -12.26 -0.32
CA VAL A 371 -15.62 -11.58 0.84
C VAL A 371 -14.12 -11.81 0.88
N PHE A 372 -13.34 -10.73 0.92
CA PHE A 372 -11.89 -10.78 1.09
C PHE A 372 -11.54 -10.91 2.58
N MET A 373 -10.88 -11.99 2.99
CA MET A 373 -10.64 -12.32 4.40
C MET A 373 -9.16 -12.25 4.80
N PHE A 374 -8.79 -11.21 5.53
CA PHE A 374 -7.43 -10.93 6.02
C PHE A 374 -7.29 -11.22 7.52
N ASP A 375 -6.06 -11.47 7.99
CA ASP A 375 -5.81 -11.56 9.43
C ASP A 375 -5.68 -10.15 10.06
N GLN A 376 -5.10 -9.22 9.32
CA GLN A 376 -4.99 -7.78 9.60
C GLN A 376 -5.23 -6.98 8.31
N PHE A 377 -5.81 -5.79 8.42
CA PHE A 377 -5.99 -4.88 7.30
C PHE A 377 -5.46 -3.49 7.64
N ASN A 378 -4.45 -3.01 6.93
CA ASN A 378 -3.81 -1.72 7.17
C ASN A 378 -3.65 -0.96 5.85
N VAL A 379 -4.31 0.19 5.74
CA VAL A 379 -4.12 1.14 4.64
C VAL A 379 -3.20 2.26 5.12
N PRO A 380 -1.93 2.30 4.70
CA PRO A 380 -0.99 3.33 5.14
C PRO A 380 -1.39 4.73 4.65
N ALA A 381 -0.92 5.76 5.35
CA ALA A 381 -1.10 7.14 4.92
C ALA A 381 -0.45 7.38 3.54
N GLY A 382 -1.17 8.04 2.63
CA GLY A 382 -0.71 8.32 1.26
C GLY A 382 -0.97 7.19 0.26
N VAL A 383 -1.61 6.09 0.67
CA VAL A 383 -2.07 5.01 -0.20
C VAL A 383 -3.58 5.13 -0.42
N THR A 384 -4.02 4.94 -1.67
CA THR A 384 -5.43 4.85 -2.05
C THR A 384 -5.78 3.43 -2.49
N ILE A 385 -6.85 2.90 -1.93
CA ILE A 385 -7.40 1.59 -2.27
C ILE A 385 -8.68 1.81 -3.07
N HIS A 386 -8.71 1.32 -4.30
CA HIS A 386 -9.89 1.33 -5.16
C HIS A 386 -10.54 -0.05 -5.21
N ALA A 387 -11.76 -0.11 -5.73
CA ALA A 387 -12.36 -1.37 -6.15
C ALA A 387 -13.17 -1.20 -7.44
N THR A 388 -13.24 -2.28 -8.22
CA THR A 388 -13.95 -2.38 -9.49
C THR A 388 -14.75 -3.66 -9.54
N GLY A 389 -15.77 -3.71 -10.40
CA GLY A 389 -16.64 -4.88 -10.57
C GLY A 389 -18.09 -4.57 -10.23
N ALA A 390 -18.98 -5.51 -10.51
CA ALA A 390 -20.43 -5.31 -10.31
C ALA A 390 -20.89 -5.56 -8.87
N ASN A 391 -20.13 -6.35 -8.09
CA ASN A 391 -20.50 -6.78 -6.74
C ASN A 391 -19.96 -5.82 -5.66
N PRO A 392 -20.68 -5.61 -4.55
CA PRO A 392 -20.17 -4.82 -3.41
C PRO A 392 -18.79 -5.28 -2.93
N LEU A 393 -17.94 -4.34 -2.52
CA LEU A 393 -16.68 -4.67 -1.88
C LEU A 393 -16.96 -5.15 -0.44
N ARG A 394 -16.59 -6.38 -0.11
CA ARG A 394 -16.75 -6.92 1.24
C ARG A 394 -15.40 -7.36 1.76
N ILE A 395 -14.97 -6.75 2.85
CA ILE A 395 -13.71 -7.07 3.51
C ILE A 395 -14.02 -7.55 4.93
N ALA A 396 -13.47 -8.71 5.26
CA ALA A 396 -13.44 -9.25 6.61
C ALA A 396 -12.00 -9.24 7.13
N THR A 397 -11.84 -8.88 8.39
CA THR A 397 -10.55 -8.93 9.07
C THR A 397 -10.71 -9.61 10.40
N ARG A 398 -9.87 -10.61 10.66
CA ARG A 398 -9.94 -11.39 11.89
C ARG A 398 -9.53 -10.58 13.11
N GLY A 399 -8.41 -9.86 13.01
CA GLY A 399 -7.92 -8.96 14.04
C GLY A 399 -8.21 -7.50 13.73
N GLU A 400 -7.14 -6.70 13.66
CA GLU A 400 -7.22 -5.25 13.54
C GLU A 400 -7.38 -4.78 12.10
N ALA A 401 -8.23 -3.77 11.93
CA ALA A 401 -8.34 -2.99 10.72
C ALA A 401 -7.99 -1.52 10.98
N VAL A 402 -7.01 -0.99 10.24
CA VAL A 402 -6.53 0.39 10.32
C VAL A 402 -6.59 1.06 8.95
N VAL A 403 -7.27 2.21 8.85
CA VAL A 403 -7.32 3.01 7.62
C VAL A 403 -6.75 4.39 7.91
N ASN A 404 -5.50 4.64 7.49
CA ASN A 404 -4.84 5.94 7.56
C ASN A 404 -4.73 6.63 6.18
N GLY A 405 -4.84 5.86 5.10
CA GLY A 405 -4.94 6.35 3.72
C GLY A 405 -6.38 6.58 3.29
N VAL A 406 -6.69 6.25 2.04
CA VAL A 406 -8.04 6.38 1.47
C VAL A 406 -8.54 5.02 1.00
N LEU A 407 -9.75 4.63 1.40
CA LEU A 407 -10.51 3.54 0.82
C LEU A 407 -11.65 4.12 -0.02
N ASP A 408 -11.55 3.95 -1.33
CA ASP A 408 -12.39 4.61 -2.33
C ASP A 408 -13.25 3.59 -3.09
N VAL A 409 -14.54 3.66 -2.82
CA VAL A 409 -15.60 2.95 -3.54
C VAL A 409 -16.59 3.93 -4.16
N SER A 410 -16.14 5.15 -4.50
CA SER A 410 -16.98 6.17 -5.11
C SER A 410 -17.48 5.79 -6.51
N GLY A 411 -18.59 6.39 -6.92
CA GLY A 411 -19.13 6.25 -8.26
C GLY A 411 -18.32 7.10 -9.25
N GLU A 412 -18.14 6.60 -10.48
CA GLU A 412 -17.44 7.35 -11.50
C GLU A 412 -18.16 8.66 -11.88
N ASP A 413 -17.36 9.71 -12.06
CA ASP A 413 -17.78 10.95 -12.68
C ASP A 413 -18.13 10.71 -14.15
N ALA A 414 -19.19 11.36 -14.63
CA ALA A 414 -19.43 11.44 -16.06
C ALA A 414 -18.39 12.38 -16.70
N PRO A 415 -17.70 11.96 -17.76
CA PRO A 415 -16.76 12.82 -18.47
C PRO A 415 -17.42 14.10 -18.99
N ASN A 416 -16.66 15.20 -19.00
CA ASN A 416 -17.11 16.44 -19.63
C ASN A 416 -17.55 16.19 -21.08
N ASN A 417 -18.61 16.87 -21.50
CA ASN A 417 -19.12 16.77 -22.86
C ASN A 417 -18.77 18.04 -23.67
N PHE A 418 -18.42 17.84 -24.94
CA PHE A 418 -17.94 18.89 -25.84
C PHE A 418 -19.07 19.73 -26.47
N GLY A 419 -20.29 19.20 -26.57
CA GLY A 419 -21.45 20.02 -26.93
C GLY A 419 -21.74 20.27 -28.41
N LYS A 420 -20.97 19.76 -29.41
CA LYS A 420 -21.21 20.21 -30.81
C LYS A 420 -20.69 19.33 -31.96
N TYR A 421 -21.42 19.30 -33.09
CA TYR A 421 -20.90 18.93 -34.42
C TYR A 421 -21.54 19.78 -35.55
N PHE A 422 -20.71 20.26 -36.49
CA PHE A 422 -21.15 21.00 -37.68
C PHE A 422 -20.90 20.18 -38.96
N PRO A 423 -21.92 19.89 -39.79
CA PRO A 423 -21.73 19.00 -40.93
C PRO A 423 -21.06 19.64 -42.16
N ILE A 424 -21.00 20.98 -42.29
CA ILE A 424 -20.59 21.62 -43.55
C ILE A 424 -19.82 22.94 -43.38
N LEU A 425 -18.58 22.95 -43.89
CA LEU A 425 -17.58 24.04 -43.81
C LEU A 425 -17.89 25.29 -44.67
N TRP A 426 -18.92 25.28 -45.52
CA TRP A 426 -19.16 26.33 -46.54
C TRP A 426 -20.35 27.25 -46.24
N GLU A 427 -21.06 27.00 -45.14
CA GLU A 427 -22.24 27.76 -44.71
C GLU A 427 -21.88 28.75 -43.58
N LEU A 428 -20.83 29.53 -43.82
CA LEU A 428 -20.30 30.53 -42.88
C LEU A 428 -21.24 31.74 -42.76
N ILE A 429 -21.76 32.00 -41.56
CA ILE A 429 -22.33 33.31 -41.21
C ILE A 429 -21.21 34.35 -41.01
N ASP A 430 -20.00 33.95 -40.57
CA ASP A 430 -18.76 34.72 -40.71
C ASP A 430 -17.52 33.82 -40.39
N THR A 431 -16.33 34.23 -40.86
CA THR A 431 -15.03 33.51 -40.83
C THR A 431 -14.45 33.08 -39.47
N ILE A 432 -15.18 33.26 -38.36
CA ILE A 432 -14.68 33.07 -36.98
C ILE A 432 -15.14 31.73 -36.37
N GLU A 433 -16.29 31.18 -36.76
CA GLU A 433 -16.80 29.91 -36.17
C GLU A 433 -16.05 28.65 -36.65
N SER A 434 -15.16 28.76 -37.65
CA SER A 434 -14.49 27.61 -38.29
C SER A 434 -13.17 27.17 -37.64
N SER A 435 -12.78 27.72 -36.48
CA SER A 435 -11.41 27.57 -35.96
C SER A 435 -11.18 26.48 -34.91
N LEU A 436 -12.16 25.61 -34.61
CA LEU A 436 -12.09 24.71 -33.45
C LEU A 436 -11.98 23.20 -33.75
N ASP A 437 -11.81 22.76 -35.01
CA ASP A 437 -11.52 21.34 -35.37
C ASP A 437 -12.41 20.28 -34.67
N VAL A 438 -13.68 20.60 -34.38
CA VAL A 438 -14.58 19.68 -33.67
C VAL A 438 -15.01 18.55 -34.60
N THR A 439 -14.73 17.30 -34.22
CA THR A 439 -14.99 16.14 -35.06
C THR A 439 -16.37 15.55 -34.82
N ARG A 440 -16.84 14.72 -35.76
CA ARG A 440 -18.11 13.98 -35.63
C ARG A 440 -18.18 13.12 -34.36
N ALA A 441 -17.03 12.62 -33.88
CA ALA A 441 -16.96 11.79 -32.69
C ALA A 441 -17.20 12.56 -31.38
N ASN A 442 -17.13 13.89 -31.40
CA ASN A 442 -17.30 14.74 -30.22
C ASN A 442 -18.77 15.13 -29.94
N ALA A 443 -19.76 14.60 -30.67
CA ALA A 443 -21.18 14.95 -30.54
C ALA A 443 -22.10 13.74 -30.32
N GLU A 444 -21.52 12.63 -29.83
CA GLU A 444 -22.19 11.32 -29.68
C GLU A 444 -23.00 11.19 -28.38
N GLY A 445 -23.31 12.30 -27.70
CA GLY A 445 -23.96 12.31 -26.38
C GLY A 445 -22.94 12.11 -25.26
N GLY A 446 -23.19 12.72 -24.10
CA GLY A 446 -22.32 12.57 -22.93
C GLY A 446 -22.32 11.13 -22.42
N VAL A 447 -21.13 10.57 -22.26
CA VAL A 447 -20.93 9.25 -21.66
C VAL A 447 -21.33 9.33 -20.18
N PRO A 448 -22.16 8.41 -19.66
CA PRO A 448 -22.49 8.40 -18.23
C PRO A 448 -21.29 7.92 -17.41
N GLY A 449 -21.27 8.28 -16.12
CA GLY A 449 -20.45 7.59 -15.15
C GLY A 449 -20.95 6.14 -14.98
N MET A 450 -20.01 5.18 -14.94
CA MET A 450 -20.35 3.78 -14.73
C MET A 450 -20.54 3.48 -13.25
N GLY A 451 -21.66 2.84 -12.92
CA GLY A 451 -21.91 2.32 -11.58
C GLY A 451 -21.00 1.13 -11.30
N ALA A 452 -20.26 1.19 -10.20
CA ALA A 452 -19.43 0.09 -9.72
C ALA A 452 -19.92 -0.38 -8.35
N LEU A 453 -19.59 -1.63 -7.99
CA LEU A 453 -19.75 -2.18 -6.64
C LEU A 453 -21.20 -2.12 -6.12
N GLY A 454 -22.16 -2.44 -6.98
CA GLY A 454 -23.58 -2.37 -6.67
C GLY A 454 -24.22 -0.97 -6.81
N GLY A 455 -23.46 0.06 -7.21
CA GLY A 455 -23.98 1.38 -7.58
C GLY A 455 -24.69 1.38 -8.95
N GLY A 456 -25.67 2.26 -9.11
CA GLY A 456 -26.37 2.48 -10.37
C GLY A 456 -25.54 3.36 -11.32
N SER A 457 -25.59 3.06 -12.62
CA SER A 457 -24.96 3.89 -13.64
C SER A 457 -25.76 5.14 -13.93
N GLY A 458 -25.07 6.22 -14.30
CA GLY A 458 -25.71 7.43 -14.75
C GLY A 458 -26.47 7.25 -16.07
N GLY A 459 -27.39 8.16 -16.37
CA GLY A 459 -28.08 8.21 -17.65
C GLY A 459 -27.15 8.75 -18.74
N THR A 460 -27.20 8.16 -19.94
CA THR A 460 -26.45 8.66 -21.09
C THR A 460 -27.07 9.94 -21.61
N GLY A 461 -26.24 10.89 -22.05
CA GLY A 461 -26.68 12.10 -22.70
C GLY A 461 -27.21 11.88 -24.12
N GLY A 462 -28.17 12.70 -24.55
CA GLY A 462 -28.77 12.60 -25.89
C GLY A 462 -27.81 13.01 -27.02
N GLN A 463 -27.80 12.26 -28.12
CA GLN A 463 -26.91 12.51 -29.26
C GLN A 463 -27.35 13.70 -30.12
N ALA A 464 -26.36 14.34 -30.73
CA ALA A 464 -26.61 15.33 -31.77
C ALA A 464 -27.35 14.75 -32.98
N TRP A 465 -28.46 15.37 -33.39
CA TRP A 465 -29.32 14.91 -34.50
C TRP A 465 -28.62 14.83 -35.85
N TYR A 466 -27.58 15.64 -36.06
CA TYR A 466 -26.77 15.65 -37.27
C TYR A 466 -25.99 14.34 -37.52
N LEU A 467 -25.85 13.50 -36.49
CA LEU A 467 -25.26 12.16 -36.62
C LEU A 467 -26.22 11.14 -37.26
N LEU A 468 -27.51 11.48 -37.31
CA LEU A 468 -28.58 10.59 -37.69
C LEU A 468 -29.11 10.96 -39.09
N ASN A 469 -28.58 10.27 -40.12
CA ASN A 469 -28.97 10.45 -41.53
C ASN A 469 -30.48 10.21 -41.80
N ASN A 470 -31.18 9.58 -40.85
CA ASN A 470 -32.61 9.35 -40.85
C ASN A 470 -33.40 10.50 -40.19
N TYR A 471 -32.82 11.25 -39.25
CA TYR A 471 -33.51 12.35 -38.56
C TYR A 471 -33.29 13.69 -39.28
N PHE A 472 -32.08 13.90 -39.81
CA PHE A 472 -31.64 15.13 -40.45
C PHE A 472 -31.13 14.89 -41.88
N ASP A 473 -31.65 15.62 -42.88
CA ASP A 473 -31.21 15.53 -44.28
C ASP A 473 -30.20 16.62 -44.64
N SER A 474 -28.91 16.30 -44.52
CA SER A 474 -27.78 17.19 -44.82
C SER A 474 -27.63 17.58 -46.29
N SER A 475 -28.43 16.99 -47.19
CA SER A 475 -28.41 17.33 -48.62
C SER A 475 -29.33 18.49 -49.00
N LYS A 476 -30.21 18.93 -48.08
CA LYS A 476 -31.14 20.05 -48.27
C LYS A 476 -30.45 21.37 -47.91
N ASN A 477 -30.76 22.46 -48.63
CA ASN A 477 -30.00 23.71 -48.59
C ASN A 477 -30.51 24.68 -47.51
N THR A 478 -29.59 25.39 -46.84
CA THR A 478 -29.85 26.17 -45.60
C THR A 478 -30.14 27.63 -45.93
N TYR A 479 -29.54 28.15 -47.00
CA TYR A 479 -29.67 29.57 -47.33
C TYR A 479 -29.38 29.89 -48.80
N THR A 480 -30.30 29.57 -49.72
CA THR A 480 -30.38 30.32 -50.98
C THR A 480 -31.83 30.61 -51.35
N SER A 481 -32.23 31.87 -51.18
CA SER A 481 -33.50 32.50 -51.61
C SER A 481 -34.66 32.59 -50.61
N GLY A 482 -34.39 32.51 -49.30
CA GLY A 482 -35.23 33.18 -48.30
C GLY A 482 -36.38 32.38 -47.71
N ILE A 483 -36.37 31.05 -47.75
CA ILE A 483 -37.13 30.20 -46.82
C ILE A 483 -36.31 28.92 -46.59
N PRO A 484 -35.93 28.57 -45.33
CA PRO A 484 -35.32 27.27 -45.03
C PRO A 484 -36.23 26.13 -45.48
N ASP A 485 -35.68 25.02 -46.00
CA ASP A 485 -36.50 23.86 -46.39
C ASP A 485 -37.05 23.18 -45.12
N PRO A 486 -38.35 23.33 -44.80
CA PRO A 486 -38.93 22.77 -43.57
C PRO A 486 -38.93 21.23 -43.59
N THR A 487 -38.70 20.62 -44.75
CA THR A 487 -38.61 19.16 -44.90
C THR A 487 -37.21 18.60 -44.62
N ARG A 488 -36.27 19.43 -44.13
CA ARG A 488 -34.92 19.04 -43.70
C ARG A 488 -34.93 18.09 -42.52
N PHE A 489 -35.78 18.38 -41.56
CA PHE A 489 -36.18 17.40 -40.56
C PHE A 489 -37.19 16.48 -41.22
N ARG A 490 -36.95 15.18 -41.12
CA ARG A 490 -37.89 14.21 -41.68
C ARG A 490 -39.02 14.03 -40.67
N ASP A 491 -40.20 14.57 -41.00
CA ASP A 491 -41.42 14.42 -40.20
C ASP A 491 -41.64 12.96 -39.78
N GLY A 492 -41.86 12.75 -38.48
CA GLY A 492 -42.31 11.48 -37.93
C GLY A 492 -41.25 10.37 -37.79
N ILE A 493 -39.95 10.70 -37.75
CA ILE A 493 -38.91 9.71 -37.48
C ILE A 493 -38.59 9.66 -35.98
N ASN A 494 -39.04 8.57 -35.35
CA ASN A 494 -38.80 8.21 -33.96
C ASN A 494 -37.41 7.57 -33.83
N SER A 495 -36.43 8.28 -33.26
CA SER A 495 -35.10 7.73 -32.98
C SER A 495 -34.77 7.92 -31.51
N ASP A 496 -34.56 6.85 -30.75
CA ASP A 496 -34.23 6.98 -29.32
C ASP A 496 -32.88 7.64 -29.07
N THR A 497 -31.96 7.61 -30.05
CA THR A 497 -30.58 8.08 -29.91
C THR A 497 -30.47 9.58 -29.63
N VAL A 498 -31.46 10.37 -30.00
CA VAL A 498 -31.43 11.81 -29.72
C VAL A 498 -31.80 12.14 -28.28
N HIS A 499 -32.55 11.24 -27.65
CA HIS A 499 -32.92 11.31 -26.25
C HIS A 499 -31.80 10.71 -25.41
N GLY A 500 -31.75 11.06 -24.12
CA GLY A 500 -30.89 10.35 -23.20
C GLY A 500 -31.34 8.90 -23.01
N TYR A 501 -30.41 8.04 -22.62
CA TYR A 501 -30.69 6.65 -22.27
C TYR A 501 -30.62 6.42 -20.77
N ASN A 502 -31.44 5.49 -20.28
CA ASN A 502 -31.36 5.04 -18.90
C ASN A 502 -30.05 4.28 -18.67
N GLY A 503 -29.42 4.56 -17.52
CA GLY A 503 -28.33 3.76 -16.97
C GLY A 503 -28.83 2.53 -16.24
N GLU A 504 -27.93 1.59 -16.01
CA GLU A 504 -28.19 0.41 -15.18
C GLU A 504 -28.53 0.81 -13.73
N GLY A 505 -29.45 0.09 -13.11
CA GLY A 505 -29.85 0.30 -11.73
C GLY A 505 -28.88 -0.32 -10.73
N ILE A 506 -29.14 -0.05 -9.45
CA ILE A 506 -28.34 -0.55 -8.33
C ILE A 506 -28.32 -2.09 -8.33
N GLY A 507 -27.22 -2.67 -7.84
CA GLY A 507 -27.03 -4.13 -7.81
C GLY A 507 -26.98 -4.78 -9.20
N GLY A 508 -26.63 -4.03 -10.25
CA GLY A 508 -26.53 -4.56 -11.63
C GLY A 508 -27.88 -4.78 -12.31
N ALA A 509 -28.93 -4.06 -11.89
CA ALA A 509 -30.24 -4.15 -12.52
C ALA A 509 -30.19 -3.61 -13.96
N VAL A 510 -30.33 -4.49 -14.94
CA VAL A 510 -30.25 -4.11 -16.36
C VAL A 510 -31.37 -3.13 -16.73
N SER A 511 -30.99 -2.00 -17.35
CA SER A 511 -31.95 -1.02 -17.88
C SER A 511 -32.63 -1.52 -19.17
N SER A 512 -33.93 -1.28 -19.30
CA SER A 512 -34.70 -1.67 -20.50
C SER A 512 -35.62 -0.58 -21.04
N GLY A 513 -35.81 0.48 -20.26
CA GLY A 513 -36.56 1.67 -20.59
C GLY A 513 -35.90 2.46 -21.72
N ARG A 514 -36.75 2.83 -22.68
CA ARG A 514 -36.38 3.64 -23.82
C ARG A 514 -37.45 4.67 -24.09
N PRO A 515 -37.06 5.93 -24.30
CA PRO A 515 -37.92 7.04 -24.66
C PRO A 515 -39.13 6.75 -25.58
N LEU A 516 -38.88 6.28 -26.79
CA LEU A 516 -39.93 6.07 -27.78
C LEU A 516 -40.29 4.61 -27.97
N LEU A 517 -39.41 3.69 -27.60
CA LEU A 517 -39.60 2.25 -27.84
C LEU A 517 -40.20 1.50 -26.65
N SER A 518 -39.92 1.90 -25.41
CA SER A 518 -40.37 1.23 -24.18
C SER A 518 -40.53 2.22 -23.01
N PRO A 519 -41.37 3.26 -23.15
CA PRO A 519 -41.55 4.28 -22.09
C PRO A 519 -42.14 3.69 -20.80
N ASP A 520 -42.90 2.61 -20.90
CA ASP A 520 -43.52 1.90 -19.77
C ASP A 520 -42.48 1.26 -18.82
N GLN A 521 -41.30 0.92 -19.32
CA GLN A 521 -40.22 0.31 -18.53
C GLN A 521 -39.36 1.36 -17.79
N MET A 522 -39.48 2.64 -18.13
CA MET A 522 -38.67 3.70 -17.51
C MET A 522 -38.97 3.88 -16.02
N ALA A 523 -40.23 3.65 -15.59
CA ALA A 523 -40.61 3.71 -14.18
C ALA A 523 -39.89 2.65 -13.36
N VAL A 524 -39.75 1.46 -13.94
CA VAL A 524 -39.07 0.32 -13.33
C VAL A 524 -37.57 0.60 -13.24
N ASP A 525 -36.94 1.05 -14.32
CA ASP A 525 -35.51 1.39 -14.32
C ASP A 525 -35.20 2.49 -13.29
N ARG A 526 -36.03 3.53 -13.21
CA ARG A 526 -35.89 4.60 -12.21
C ARG A 526 -36.02 4.07 -10.80
N ALA A 527 -37.03 3.24 -10.54
CA ALA A 527 -37.30 2.64 -9.23
C ALA A 527 -36.22 1.64 -8.80
N ASN A 528 -35.47 1.09 -9.77
CA ASN A 528 -34.25 0.30 -9.56
C ASN A 528 -33.01 1.20 -9.39
N GLY A 529 -33.14 2.52 -9.36
CA GLY A 529 -32.04 3.45 -9.12
C GLY A 529 -31.13 3.73 -10.32
N GLY A 530 -31.54 3.40 -11.55
CA GLY A 530 -30.80 3.77 -12.75
C GLY A 530 -30.95 5.26 -13.06
N GLY A 531 -29.90 5.93 -13.52
CA GLY A 531 -29.98 7.32 -13.96
C GLY A 531 -30.84 7.46 -15.21
N MET A 532 -31.88 8.30 -15.19
CA MET A 532 -32.80 8.40 -16.34
C MET A 532 -32.26 9.32 -17.41
N GLY A 533 -32.38 8.90 -18.66
CA GLY A 533 -32.20 9.79 -19.80
C GLY A 533 -33.38 10.77 -19.91
N SER A 534 -33.13 11.97 -20.43
CA SER A 534 -34.19 12.95 -20.69
C SER A 534 -34.52 13.12 -22.16
N TRP A 535 -35.68 13.72 -22.40
CA TRP A 535 -36.11 14.05 -23.75
C TRP A 535 -35.15 15.02 -24.44
N ALA A 536 -34.80 14.69 -25.68
CA ALA A 536 -34.39 15.68 -26.67
C ALA A 536 -35.44 16.78 -26.79
N TRP A 537 -34.99 18.02 -26.91
CA TRP A 537 -35.86 19.14 -27.18
C TRP A 537 -35.44 19.88 -28.46
N PRO A 538 -36.35 20.03 -29.43
CA PRO A 538 -37.64 19.35 -29.64
C PRO A 538 -37.61 17.81 -29.73
N PRO A 539 -38.76 17.15 -29.46
CA PRO A 539 -38.89 15.69 -29.43
C PRO A 539 -39.06 15.07 -30.82
N SER A 540 -39.61 15.80 -31.78
CA SER A 540 -39.92 15.29 -33.12
C SER A 540 -39.87 16.44 -34.14
N SER A 541 -38.75 16.58 -34.84
CA SER A 541 -38.55 17.58 -35.93
C SER A 541 -38.64 19.04 -35.47
N ASN A 542 -38.82 19.98 -36.41
CA ASN A 542 -39.00 21.42 -36.18
C ASN A 542 -40.38 21.77 -35.59
N LEU A 543 -40.97 20.86 -34.80
CA LEU A 543 -42.33 20.95 -34.29
C LEU A 543 -42.39 20.73 -32.78
N VAL A 544 -43.06 21.64 -32.08
CA VAL A 544 -43.44 21.49 -30.66
C VAL A 544 -44.83 20.86 -30.58
N PRO A 545 -45.04 19.82 -29.75
CA PRO A 545 -46.37 19.35 -29.40
C PRO A 545 -47.17 20.44 -28.69
N ALA A 546 -48.39 20.72 -29.14
CA ALA A 546 -49.28 21.69 -28.51
C ALA A 546 -50.72 21.15 -28.41
N PRO A 547 -51.53 21.62 -27.44
CA PRO A 547 -52.90 21.14 -27.23
C PRO A 547 -53.83 21.29 -28.45
N THR A 548 -53.47 22.15 -29.41
CA THR A 548 -54.24 22.42 -30.64
C THR A 548 -53.57 21.88 -31.91
N GLY A 549 -52.66 20.91 -31.77
CA GLY A 549 -51.87 20.31 -32.85
C GLY A 549 -50.46 20.88 -32.89
N ASN A 550 -49.51 20.11 -33.44
CA ASN A 550 -48.09 20.45 -33.46
C ASN A 550 -47.83 21.81 -34.12
N LYS A 551 -46.89 22.57 -33.55
CA LYS A 551 -46.58 23.95 -33.92
C LYS A 551 -45.13 24.07 -34.34
N VAL A 552 -44.85 24.96 -35.29
CA VAL A 552 -43.47 25.21 -35.74
C VAL A 552 -42.70 25.90 -34.63
N ILE A 553 -41.46 25.50 -34.44
CA ILE A 553 -40.56 26.07 -33.45
C ILE A 553 -40.18 27.51 -33.87
N GLN A 554 -40.20 28.43 -32.90
CA GLN A 554 -39.92 29.86 -33.09
C GLN A 554 -38.79 30.33 -32.17
N SER A 555 -38.06 31.39 -32.52
CA SER A 555 -37.01 31.98 -31.68
C SER A 555 -37.55 32.59 -30.37
N HIS A 556 -36.67 33.08 -29.49
CA HIS A 556 -37.06 33.54 -28.16
C HIS A 556 -38.02 34.74 -28.20
N PHE A 557 -39.17 34.62 -27.56
CA PHE A 557 -40.19 35.63 -27.48
C PHE A 557 -39.95 36.59 -26.31
N ASN A 558 -39.69 37.86 -26.62
CA ASN A 558 -39.55 38.89 -25.60
C ASN A 558 -40.91 39.39 -25.11
N THR A 559 -41.25 39.08 -23.86
CA THR A 559 -42.51 39.51 -23.25
C THR A 559 -42.61 41.02 -23.01
N VAL A 560 -41.49 41.74 -22.90
CA VAL A 560 -41.41 43.20 -22.72
C VAL A 560 -41.56 43.95 -24.04
N SER A 561 -40.82 43.57 -25.08
CA SER A 561 -40.89 44.24 -26.39
C SER A 561 -42.06 43.73 -27.25
N GLY A 562 -42.59 42.55 -26.95
CA GLY A 562 -43.66 41.92 -27.71
C GLY A 562 -43.22 41.35 -29.06
N LEU A 563 -41.90 41.18 -29.26
CA LEU A 563 -41.26 40.74 -30.49
C LEU A 563 -40.39 39.50 -30.25
N TYR A 564 -40.08 38.77 -31.31
CA TYR A 564 -39.14 37.66 -31.27
C TYR A 564 -37.69 38.15 -31.41
N TYR A 565 -36.79 37.55 -30.64
CA TYR A 565 -35.34 37.74 -30.75
C TYR A 565 -34.76 36.90 -31.88
N LYS A 566 -33.49 37.15 -32.22
CA LYS A 566 -32.79 36.42 -33.27
C LYS A 566 -32.31 35.02 -32.87
N ILE A 567 -32.34 34.69 -31.58
CA ILE A 567 -31.79 33.45 -31.06
C ILE A 567 -32.89 32.59 -30.44
N ALA A 568 -32.79 31.28 -30.62
CA ALA A 568 -33.63 30.29 -29.96
C ALA A 568 -33.02 29.89 -28.62
N LEU A 569 -33.83 29.89 -27.57
CA LEU A 569 -33.42 29.49 -26.21
C LEU A 569 -34.02 28.13 -25.83
N HIS A 570 -34.13 27.22 -26.79
CA HIS A 570 -34.76 25.91 -26.65
C HIS A 570 -33.86 24.93 -25.92
N ARG A 571 -34.19 24.67 -24.67
CA ARG A 571 -33.35 23.89 -23.76
C ARG A 571 -34.02 22.58 -23.37
N SER A 572 -33.23 21.51 -23.39
CA SER A 572 -33.53 20.31 -22.62
C SER A 572 -33.30 20.60 -21.13
N ARG A 573 -33.90 19.77 -20.26
CA ARG A 573 -33.68 19.85 -18.82
C ARG A 573 -32.27 19.32 -18.49
N GLY A 574 -31.60 19.91 -17.50
CA GLY A 574 -30.40 19.30 -16.91
C GLY A 574 -30.75 17.95 -16.28
N GLY A 575 -29.79 17.02 -16.29
CA GLY A 575 -29.96 15.72 -15.66
C GLY A 575 -30.25 15.85 -14.15
N GLY A 576 -31.18 15.08 -13.61
CA GLY A 576 -31.55 15.14 -12.21
C GLY A 576 -30.60 14.34 -11.33
N GLY A 577 -30.41 14.78 -10.09
CA GLY A 577 -29.60 14.07 -9.12
C GLY A 577 -30.24 12.74 -8.72
N GLY A 578 -29.42 11.69 -8.60
CA GLY A 578 -29.85 10.39 -8.09
C GLY A 578 -30.32 10.49 -6.64
N GLY A 579 -31.42 9.82 -6.30
CA GLY A 579 -31.91 9.63 -4.94
C GLY A 579 -31.71 8.19 -4.50
N PHE A 580 -31.07 8.01 -3.35
CA PHE A 580 -30.95 6.71 -2.70
C PHE A 580 -31.59 6.78 -1.33
N TRP A 581 -30.89 7.35 -0.34
CA TRP A 581 -31.42 7.49 1.02
C TRP A 581 -32.12 8.82 1.24
N SER A 582 -31.49 9.90 0.81
CA SER A 582 -32.15 11.20 0.65
C SER A 582 -32.51 11.44 -0.80
N ASP A 583 -33.53 12.28 -1.01
CA ASP A 583 -33.92 12.70 -2.34
C ASP A 583 -32.77 13.48 -3.00
N GLY A 584 -32.39 13.06 -4.20
CA GLY A 584 -31.59 13.89 -5.08
C GLY A 584 -32.36 15.12 -5.52
N THR A 585 -31.65 16.19 -5.82
CA THR A 585 -32.25 17.42 -6.35
C THR A 585 -32.54 17.24 -7.83
N ALA A 586 -33.70 17.66 -8.29
CA ALA A 586 -33.97 17.67 -9.72
C ALA A 586 -33.06 18.69 -10.44
N GLY A 587 -32.62 18.34 -11.64
CA GLY A 587 -31.88 19.25 -12.50
C GLY A 587 -32.75 20.42 -12.94
N GLY A 588 -32.15 21.60 -13.00
CA GLY A 588 -32.82 22.80 -13.46
C GLY A 588 -33.02 22.74 -14.97
N TYR A 589 -34.21 23.15 -15.43
CA TYR A 589 -34.39 23.54 -16.84
C TYR A 589 -33.78 24.94 -17.09
N TYR A 590 -33.72 25.76 -16.04
CA TYR A 590 -33.07 27.06 -16.01
C TYR A 590 -32.75 27.46 -14.56
N ASP A 591 -31.49 27.73 -14.30
CA ASP A 591 -30.98 28.30 -13.06
C ASP A 591 -30.70 29.79 -13.26
N SER A 592 -31.61 30.63 -12.76
CA SER A 592 -31.47 32.09 -12.78
C SER A 592 -30.23 32.61 -12.02
N SER A 593 -29.64 31.78 -11.15
CA SER A 593 -28.42 32.08 -10.41
C SER A 593 -27.14 31.64 -11.12
N GLY A 594 -27.28 30.88 -12.22
CA GLY A 594 -26.17 30.50 -13.08
C GLY A 594 -25.43 31.68 -13.69
N THR A 595 -24.19 31.45 -14.08
CA THR A 595 -23.35 32.43 -14.76
C THR A 595 -23.09 32.01 -16.18
N ASP A 596 -23.13 32.97 -17.11
CA ASP A 596 -22.71 32.75 -18.48
C ASP A 596 -21.19 32.53 -18.58
N PRO A 597 -20.67 32.14 -19.76
CA PRO A 597 -19.23 31.96 -19.99
C PRO A 597 -18.37 33.22 -19.83
N LEU A 598 -19.00 34.39 -19.63
CA LEU A 598 -18.36 35.67 -19.38
C LEU A 598 -18.36 36.02 -17.87
N GLY A 599 -18.86 35.12 -17.03
CA GLY A 599 -19.03 35.31 -15.59
C GLY A 599 -20.18 36.25 -15.21
N VAL A 600 -21.09 36.54 -16.15
CA VAL A 600 -22.27 37.38 -15.91
C VAL A 600 -23.41 36.51 -15.40
N ALA A 601 -23.91 36.83 -14.21
CA ALA A 601 -25.05 36.12 -13.63
C ALA A 601 -26.31 36.34 -14.48
N PHE A 602 -27.05 35.27 -14.80
CA PHE A 602 -28.26 35.39 -15.61
C PHE A 602 -29.33 36.29 -14.96
N SER A 603 -29.37 36.31 -13.62
CA SER A 603 -30.16 37.27 -12.83
C SER A 603 -29.95 38.75 -13.17
N SER A 604 -28.85 39.12 -13.83
CA SER A 604 -28.56 40.49 -14.24
C SER A 604 -29.10 40.88 -15.63
N ALA A 605 -29.60 39.91 -16.41
CA ALA A 605 -30.22 40.12 -17.72
C ALA A 605 -31.42 39.16 -17.96
N PRO A 606 -32.43 39.14 -17.06
CA PRO A 606 -33.51 38.14 -17.07
C PRO A 606 -34.35 38.18 -18.34
N GLU A 607 -34.57 39.36 -18.93
CA GLU A 607 -35.40 39.54 -20.13
C GLU A 607 -34.85 38.85 -21.40
N ILE A 608 -33.60 38.39 -21.36
CA ILE A 608 -32.90 37.72 -22.46
C ILE A 608 -32.76 36.21 -22.21
N TYR A 609 -32.87 35.75 -20.95
CA TYR A 609 -32.52 34.37 -20.58
C TYR A 609 -33.64 33.58 -19.91
N ASP A 610 -34.66 34.28 -19.40
CA ASP A 610 -35.84 33.68 -18.79
C ASP A 610 -36.66 33.02 -19.90
N PRO A 611 -36.88 31.70 -19.83
CA PRO A 611 -37.63 30.99 -20.85
C PRO A 611 -39.13 31.33 -20.74
N VAL A 612 -39.82 31.42 -21.87
CA VAL A 612 -41.23 31.85 -21.94
C VAL A 612 -42.15 30.73 -22.40
N ILE A 613 -43.32 30.62 -21.76
CA ILE A 613 -44.50 29.93 -22.30
C ILE A 613 -45.57 31.00 -22.56
N ASP A 614 -45.87 31.26 -23.83
CA ASP A 614 -46.96 32.15 -24.25
C ASP A 614 -47.82 31.44 -25.30
N GLU A 615 -48.86 30.74 -24.82
CA GLU A 615 -49.83 30.04 -25.66
C GLU A 615 -50.56 30.97 -26.64
N SER A 616 -50.67 32.26 -26.32
CA SER A 616 -51.37 33.23 -27.19
C SER A 616 -50.55 33.59 -28.43
N ARG A 617 -49.24 33.36 -28.37
CA ARG A 617 -48.29 33.62 -29.44
C ARG A 617 -47.64 32.37 -29.99
N ASP A 618 -48.10 31.19 -29.56
CA ASP A 618 -47.50 29.92 -29.97
C ASP A 618 -45.98 29.85 -29.65
N ALA A 619 -45.55 30.40 -28.51
CA ALA A 619 -44.14 30.39 -28.07
C ALA A 619 -43.91 29.39 -26.92
N TRP A 620 -42.97 28.45 -27.10
CA TRP A 620 -42.62 27.39 -26.14
C TRP A 620 -41.11 27.14 -26.10
N GLU A 621 -40.45 27.58 -25.04
CA GLU A 621 -38.98 27.63 -25.03
C GLU A 621 -38.29 26.63 -24.08
N TYR A 622 -39.05 25.94 -23.24
CA TYR A 622 -38.50 24.96 -22.31
C TYR A 622 -39.40 23.74 -22.13
N ASN A 623 -38.79 22.63 -21.72
CA ASN A 623 -39.37 21.30 -21.75
C ASN A 623 -40.46 21.02 -20.69
N SER A 624 -41.10 22.02 -20.06
CA SER A 624 -42.08 21.73 -18.99
C SER A 624 -43.40 21.14 -19.47
N LEU A 625 -43.63 21.13 -20.79
CA LEU A 625 -44.82 20.57 -21.41
C LEU A 625 -44.62 19.14 -21.92
N LEU A 626 -43.38 18.61 -21.91
CA LEU A 626 -43.15 17.20 -22.18
C LEU A 626 -42.61 16.57 -20.90
N ALA A 627 -43.54 16.10 -20.08
CA ALA A 627 -43.24 15.09 -19.11
C ALA A 627 -43.53 13.72 -19.75
N TRP A 628 -42.73 12.70 -19.42
CA TRP A 628 -43.05 11.30 -19.72
C TRP A 628 -44.52 10.97 -19.37
N ASP A 629 -45.01 11.60 -18.31
CA ASP A 629 -46.37 11.58 -17.75
C ASP A 629 -47.51 11.83 -18.74
N GLU A 630 -47.25 12.51 -19.88
CA GLU A 630 -48.28 12.85 -20.86
C GLU A 630 -48.53 11.74 -21.91
N LEU A 631 -47.59 10.81 -22.09
CA LEU A 631 -47.70 9.70 -23.05
C LEU A 631 -48.19 8.39 -22.42
N ASP A 632 -47.89 8.17 -21.13
CA ASP A 632 -48.41 7.05 -20.37
C ASP A 632 -48.80 7.54 -18.98
N ALA A 633 -50.05 7.32 -18.57
CA ALA A 633 -50.70 8.07 -17.52
C ALA A 633 -49.91 8.11 -16.19
N GLN A 634 -49.24 9.25 -15.92
CA GLN A 634 -48.66 9.71 -14.65
C GLN A 634 -47.62 8.78 -13.97
N ALA A 635 -46.32 9.16 -13.92
CA ALA A 635 -45.45 8.80 -12.77
C ALA A 635 -44.00 9.38 -12.72
N ILE A 636 -43.39 9.91 -13.78
CA ILE A 636 -41.94 10.23 -13.80
C ILE A 636 -41.64 11.64 -14.36
N PRO A 637 -41.07 12.53 -13.52
CA PRO A 637 -40.51 13.79 -14.01
C PRO A 637 -39.40 13.55 -15.05
N ASP A 638 -39.44 14.27 -16.18
CA ASP A 638 -38.36 14.25 -17.18
C ASP A 638 -36.99 14.61 -16.56
N ALA A 639 -35.92 14.02 -17.09
CA ALA A 639 -34.55 14.12 -16.56
C ALA A 639 -34.43 13.79 -15.07
N ALA A 640 -35.27 12.93 -14.50
CA ALA A 640 -35.09 12.54 -13.10
C ALA A 640 -33.77 11.78 -12.90
N GLY A 641 -33.15 11.91 -11.73
CA GLY A 641 -32.19 10.90 -11.30
C GLY A 641 -32.91 9.58 -11.01
N GLY A 642 -32.12 8.51 -10.91
CA GLY A 642 -32.61 7.26 -10.35
C GLY A 642 -33.17 7.52 -8.96
N VAL A 643 -34.27 6.90 -8.60
CA VAL A 643 -34.80 6.95 -7.24
C VAL A 643 -35.00 5.52 -6.82
N ALA A 644 -34.04 5.00 -6.05
CA ALA A 644 -34.20 3.66 -5.51
C ALA A 644 -35.45 3.67 -4.61
N ASP A 645 -36.53 2.99 -5.03
CA ASP A 645 -37.72 2.87 -4.19
C ASP A 645 -37.43 1.86 -3.09
N LEU A 646 -36.70 2.34 -2.09
CA LEU A 646 -36.11 1.55 -1.02
C LEU A 646 -37.18 0.76 -0.24
N LEU A 647 -38.31 1.38 0.06
CA LEU A 647 -39.35 0.76 0.88
C LEU A 647 -40.18 -0.28 0.13
N THR A 648 -40.38 -0.10 -1.18
CA THR A 648 -41.21 -1.00 -1.98
C THR A 648 -40.38 -2.11 -2.61
N ASN A 649 -39.21 -1.79 -3.18
CA ASN A 649 -38.40 -2.73 -3.94
C ASN A 649 -37.33 -3.42 -3.06
N PHE A 650 -36.88 -2.76 -1.99
CA PHE A 650 -35.80 -3.25 -1.13
C PHE A 650 -36.17 -3.20 0.37
N PRO A 651 -37.29 -3.80 0.81
CA PRO A 651 -37.67 -3.78 2.21
C PRO A 651 -36.52 -4.35 3.08
N GLY A 652 -36.16 -3.61 4.14
CA GLY A 652 -35.05 -3.92 5.02
C GLY A 652 -33.69 -3.38 4.55
N VAL A 653 -33.61 -2.51 3.53
CA VAL A 653 -32.34 -1.94 3.04
C VAL A 653 -31.58 -1.15 4.12
N GLU A 654 -32.28 -0.60 5.11
CA GLU A 654 -31.70 0.06 6.27
C GLU A 654 -30.80 -0.87 7.11
N THR A 655 -30.93 -2.19 6.91
CA THR A 655 -30.03 -3.18 7.52
C THR A 655 -28.69 -3.26 6.78
N LEU A 656 -28.64 -2.91 5.49
CA LEU A 656 -27.48 -3.15 4.62
C LEU A 656 -26.96 -4.61 4.69
N ASP A 657 -27.80 -5.56 5.09
CA ASP A 657 -27.41 -6.96 5.29
C ASP A 657 -27.27 -7.65 3.92
N PRO A 658 -26.04 -8.02 3.49
CA PRO A 658 -25.85 -8.72 2.22
C PRO A 658 -26.52 -10.10 2.19
N ASN A 659 -26.82 -10.67 3.36
CA ASN A 659 -27.40 -12.00 3.53
C ASN A 659 -28.89 -11.99 3.88
N HIS A 660 -29.57 -10.87 3.66
CA HIS A 660 -30.98 -10.76 3.97
C HIS A 660 -31.82 -11.78 3.18
N ALA A 661 -32.85 -12.35 3.81
CA ALA A 661 -33.65 -13.45 3.26
C ALA A 661 -34.34 -13.16 1.92
N ASN A 662 -34.49 -11.89 1.56
CA ASN A 662 -35.10 -11.42 0.31
C ASN A 662 -34.05 -10.87 -0.69
N GLY A 663 -32.79 -11.33 -0.61
CA GLY A 663 -31.68 -10.96 -1.46
C GLY A 663 -30.74 -9.93 -0.83
N ASN A 664 -29.62 -9.64 -1.51
CA ASN A 664 -28.60 -8.69 -1.06
C ASN A 664 -29.22 -7.30 -0.77
N ARG A 665 -28.93 -6.71 0.40
CA ARG A 665 -29.32 -5.36 0.80
C ARG A 665 -28.15 -4.38 0.91
N LEU A 666 -26.93 -4.85 0.76
CA LEU A 666 -25.75 -4.02 0.60
C LEU A 666 -25.71 -3.52 -0.86
N LEU A 667 -26.35 -2.38 -1.09
CA LEU A 667 -26.52 -1.77 -2.41
C LEU A 667 -25.81 -0.43 -2.47
N GLY A 668 -25.34 -0.07 -3.66
CA GLY A 668 -24.76 1.25 -3.92
C GLY A 668 -25.84 2.30 -4.17
N GLY A 669 -25.39 3.52 -4.42
CA GLY A 669 -26.21 4.68 -4.71
C GLY A 669 -26.88 4.60 -6.08
N ALA A 670 -27.92 5.39 -6.28
CA ALA A 670 -28.59 5.55 -7.56
C ALA A 670 -27.80 6.45 -8.51
N GLY A 671 -27.87 6.17 -9.81
CA GLY A 671 -27.25 6.98 -10.85
C GLY A 671 -27.95 8.33 -11.07
N GLY A 672 -27.18 9.34 -11.45
CA GLY A 672 -27.67 10.64 -11.88
C GLY A 672 -28.28 10.59 -13.28
N GLY A 673 -29.26 11.44 -13.56
CA GLY A 673 -29.94 11.51 -14.85
C GLY A 673 -29.04 12.05 -15.96
N GLY A 674 -29.21 11.52 -17.17
CA GLY A 674 -28.58 12.03 -18.39
C GLY A 674 -29.42 13.14 -19.01
N ALA A 675 -28.76 14.18 -19.51
CA ALA A 675 -29.46 15.28 -20.16
C ALA A 675 -29.78 14.97 -21.63
N GLY A 676 -30.88 15.51 -22.16
CA GLY A 676 -31.26 15.37 -23.56
C GLY A 676 -30.52 16.41 -24.40
N CYS A 677 -30.47 16.22 -25.71
CA CYS A 677 -29.96 17.25 -26.60
C CYS A 677 -30.92 18.45 -26.69
N GLY A 678 -30.39 19.64 -26.96
CA GLY A 678 -31.17 20.88 -27.10
C GLY A 678 -30.90 21.63 -28.40
N GLU A 679 -31.80 22.55 -28.75
CA GLU A 679 -31.70 23.45 -29.92
C GLU A 679 -31.18 24.85 -29.59
N HIS A 680 -30.74 25.05 -28.34
CA HIS A 680 -30.27 26.33 -27.85
C HIS A 680 -29.21 26.93 -28.77
N GLY A 681 -29.36 28.20 -29.11
CA GLY A 681 -28.46 28.87 -30.06
C GLY A 681 -28.89 28.76 -31.52
N SER A 682 -29.96 28.06 -31.89
CA SER A 682 -30.53 28.19 -33.25
C SER A 682 -30.90 29.66 -33.57
N TRP A 683 -30.86 30.08 -34.83
CA TRP A 683 -30.83 31.50 -35.19
C TRP A 683 -31.77 31.89 -36.34
N ASP A 684 -32.38 33.07 -36.22
CA ASP A 684 -33.21 33.80 -37.19
C ASP A 684 -32.43 35.04 -37.70
N ASP A 685 -32.22 35.14 -39.02
CA ASP A 685 -31.47 36.24 -39.63
C ASP A 685 -32.32 37.53 -39.74
N ASP A 686 -33.65 37.43 -39.69
CA ASP A 686 -34.52 38.60 -39.76
C ASP A 686 -34.41 39.47 -38.50
N ALA A 687 -34.24 40.78 -38.71
CA ALA A 687 -34.07 41.74 -37.62
C ALA A 687 -35.40 41.95 -36.86
N LEU A 688 -35.54 41.29 -35.71
CA LEU A 688 -36.73 41.35 -34.84
C LEU A 688 -38.00 40.99 -35.63
N SER A 689 -38.13 39.71 -35.96
CA SER A 689 -39.26 39.21 -36.75
C SER A 689 -40.57 39.25 -35.95
N THR A 690 -41.68 39.39 -36.66
CA THR A 690 -43.03 39.36 -36.07
C THR A 690 -43.60 37.95 -35.95
N ASP A 691 -42.93 36.97 -36.56
CA ASP A 691 -43.35 35.56 -36.65
C ASP A 691 -42.30 34.57 -36.11
N GLY A 692 -41.07 35.00 -35.81
CA GLY A 692 -40.09 34.26 -35.01
C GLY A 692 -39.49 33.01 -35.69
N PHE A 693 -39.51 32.89 -37.02
CA PHE A 693 -39.05 31.65 -37.66
C PHE A 693 -37.54 31.43 -37.57
N ILE A 694 -37.11 30.18 -37.30
CA ILE A 694 -35.69 29.81 -37.25
C ILE A 694 -35.14 29.53 -38.65
N ASP A 695 -34.08 30.27 -39.03
CA ASP A 695 -33.38 30.13 -40.32
C ASP A 695 -32.25 29.09 -40.29
N THR A 696 -31.53 29.01 -39.16
CA THR A 696 -30.41 28.07 -38.97
C THR A 696 -30.58 27.28 -37.69
N TYR A 697 -30.42 25.97 -37.80
CA TYR A 697 -30.58 25.05 -36.69
C TYR A 697 -29.22 24.74 -36.10
N ARG A 698 -29.09 24.92 -34.79
CA ARG A 698 -27.93 24.50 -34.03
C ARG A 698 -28.38 23.53 -32.95
N ASN A 699 -27.53 22.58 -32.58
CA ASN A 699 -27.86 21.60 -31.57
C ASN A 699 -26.69 21.37 -30.61
N GLY A 700 -27.01 21.18 -29.34
CA GLY A 700 -26.10 20.73 -28.30
C GLY A 700 -26.42 19.28 -27.92
N ASP A 701 -25.41 18.46 -27.68
CA ASP A 701 -25.62 17.16 -27.06
C ASP A 701 -25.95 17.32 -25.56
N GLY A 702 -26.49 16.27 -24.95
CA GLY A 702 -26.69 16.26 -23.50
C GLY A 702 -25.49 15.69 -22.76
N GLY A 703 -25.22 16.18 -21.54
CA GLY A 703 -24.23 15.60 -20.63
C GLY A 703 -24.71 14.28 -20.02
N GLY A 704 -23.76 13.39 -19.74
CA GLY A 704 -24.02 12.14 -19.03
C GLY A 704 -24.19 12.37 -17.53
N GLY A 705 -25.05 11.59 -16.88
CA GLY A 705 -25.18 11.61 -15.42
C GLY A 705 -24.04 10.88 -14.73
N GLY A 706 -23.69 11.31 -13.52
CA GLY A 706 -22.69 10.64 -12.68
C GLY A 706 -23.22 9.32 -12.10
N ALA A 707 -22.32 8.39 -11.79
CA ALA A 707 -22.69 7.12 -11.19
C ALA A 707 -23.04 7.24 -9.70
N GLY A 708 -23.86 6.34 -9.18
CA GLY A 708 -24.04 6.21 -7.75
C GLY A 708 -22.80 5.63 -7.07
N GLY A 709 -22.54 6.04 -5.83
CA GLY A 709 -21.45 5.49 -5.01
C GLY A 709 -21.58 3.98 -4.82
N GLY A 710 -20.45 3.28 -4.75
CA GLY A 710 -20.41 1.84 -4.52
C GLY A 710 -20.86 1.42 -3.12
N ALA A 711 -20.95 0.12 -2.91
CA ALA A 711 -21.28 -0.46 -1.62
C ALA A 711 -20.06 -1.15 -0.98
N LEU A 712 -19.91 -0.95 0.33
CA LEU A 712 -18.79 -1.47 1.12
C LEU A 712 -19.31 -2.14 2.40
N GLN A 713 -18.86 -3.38 2.65
CA GLN A 713 -18.91 -3.99 3.98
C GLN A 713 -17.51 -4.06 4.56
N PHE A 714 -17.39 -3.59 5.79
CA PHE A 714 -16.19 -3.75 6.61
C PHE A 714 -16.52 -4.50 7.89
N GLN A 715 -16.06 -5.75 7.99
CA GLN A 715 -16.29 -6.58 9.16
C GLN A 715 -14.98 -6.87 9.88
N VAL A 716 -14.89 -6.45 11.14
CA VAL A 716 -13.65 -6.46 11.92
C VAL A 716 -13.87 -7.24 13.21
N GLY A 717 -13.14 -8.35 13.35
CA GLY A 717 -13.21 -9.23 14.53
C GLY A 717 -12.48 -8.66 15.74
N GLY A 718 -11.39 -7.93 15.53
CA GLY A 718 -10.64 -7.23 16.57
C GLY A 718 -11.03 -5.75 16.63
N ARG A 719 -10.04 -4.87 16.46
CA ARG A 719 -10.19 -3.42 16.58
C ARG A 719 -10.32 -2.73 15.22
N LEU A 720 -11.20 -1.73 15.12
CA LEU A 720 -11.26 -0.79 14.00
C LEU A 720 -10.67 0.57 14.37
N ALA A 721 -9.74 1.07 13.56
CA ALA A 721 -9.22 2.43 13.63
C ALA A 721 -9.26 3.13 12.26
N VAL A 722 -9.92 4.27 12.15
CA VAL A 722 -9.97 5.07 10.91
C VAL A 722 -9.49 6.48 11.22
N GLY A 723 -8.28 6.83 10.77
CA GLY A 723 -7.72 8.18 10.81
C GLY A 723 -7.57 8.82 9.42
N GLY A 724 -7.80 8.03 8.36
CA GLY A 724 -7.87 8.46 6.97
C GLY A 724 -9.31 8.68 6.50
N LEU A 725 -9.61 8.28 5.26
CA LEU A 725 -10.93 8.47 4.65
C LEU A 725 -11.47 7.14 4.08
N ILE A 726 -12.74 6.85 4.35
CA ILE A 726 -13.53 5.83 3.66
C ILE A 726 -14.59 6.57 2.86
N GLN A 727 -14.56 6.50 1.52
CA GLN A 727 -15.48 7.23 0.66
C GLN A 727 -16.30 6.31 -0.24
N ALA A 728 -17.61 6.56 -0.28
CA ALA A 728 -18.58 5.98 -1.20
C ALA A 728 -19.44 7.10 -1.79
N THR A 729 -18.79 8.17 -2.26
CA THR A 729 -19.48 9.33 -2.82
C THR A 729 -20.11 9.00 -4.18
N GLY A 730 -21.19 9.69 -4.51
CA GLY A 730 -21.72 9.66 -5.88
C GLY A 730 -20.83 10.45 -6.83
N GLY A 731 -20.73 9.98 -8.07
CA GLY A 731 -20.01 10.65 -9.14
C GLY A 731 -20.71 11.92 -9.61
N HIS A 732 -19.91 12.88 -10.07
CA HIS A 732 -20.37 14.14 -10.65
C HIS A 732 -21.02 13.93 -12.02
N GLY A 733 -22.08 14.69 -12.28
CA GLY A 733 -22.65 14.79 -13.61
C GLY A 733 -21.72 15.58 -14.56
N ALA A 734 -21.81 15.28 -15.86
CA ALA A 734 -20.92 15.87 -16.86
C ALA A 734 -21.08 17.41 -16.91
N ASP A 735 -19.97 18.11 -16.77
CA ASP A 735 -19.86 19.53 -17.07
C ASP A 735 -19.71 19.74 -18.57
N SER A 736 -20.22 20.86 -19.06
CA SER A 736 -19.85 21.37 -20.37
C SER A 736 -18.36 21.67 -20.44
N GLU A 737 -17.66 21.12 -21.44
CA GLU A 737 -16.23 21.43 -21.64
C GLU A 737 -16.00 22.92 -21.94
N PHE A 738 -17.00 23.59 -22.52
CA PHE A 738 -16.96 25.02 -22.76
C PHE A 738 -16.99 25.83 -21.45
N MET A 739 -17.81 25.41 -20.48
CA MET A 739 -17.89 26.04 -19.17
C MET A 739 -16.62 25.82 -18.32
N SER A 740 -15.88 24.75 -18.57
CA SER A 740 -14.64 24.45 -17.83
C SER A 740 -13.38 25.13 -18.39
N ASN A 741 -13.35 25.49 -19.69
CA ASN A 741 -12.08 25.85 -20.36
C ASN A 741 -11.90 27.33 -20.82
N VAL A 742 -12.93 28.19 -20.90
CA VAL A 742 -12.76 29.48 -21.63
C VAL A 742 -13.39 30.73 -20.99
N PRO A 743 -12.61 31.82 -20.77
CA PRO A 743 -13.13 33.16 -20.50
C PRO A 743 -13.28 33.96 -21.82
N HIS A 744 -14.50 34.12 -22.33
CA HIS A 744 -14.77 35.02 -23.46
C HIS A 744 -15.52 36.29 -23.02
N PHE A 745 -15.65 37.29 -23.89
CA PHE A 745 -16.34 38.56 -23.64
C PHE A 745 -17.29 38.87 -24.81
N ASP A 746 -18.36 39.63 -24.48
CA ASP A 746 -19.30 40.36 -25.37
C ASP A 746 -20.66 39.67 -25.60
N ILE A 747 -21.73 40.44 -25.82
CA ILE A 747 -23.10 39.97 -26.16
C ILE A 747 -23.12 39.07 -27.42
N ASN A 748 -22.04 39.18 -28.18
CA ASN A 748 -21.61 38.32 -29.27
C ASN A 748 -21.34 36.86 -28.84
N ALA A 749 -21.06 36.55 -27.57
CA ALA A 749 -20.88 35.19 -27.08
C ALA A 749 -22.20 34.47 -26.79
N ILE A 750 -23.34 35.18 -26.76
CA ILE A 750 -24.68 34.58 -26.78
C ILE A 750 -25.19 34.52 -28.22
N ILE A 751 -24.97 35.59 -29.00
CA ILE A 751 -25.34 35.69 -30.41
C ILE A 751 -24.53 34.72 -31.32
N TYR A 752 -23.25 34.54 -31.02
CA TYR A 752 -22.28 33.68 -31.73
C TYR A 752 -21.67 32.61 -30.82
N GLY A 753 -22.24 32.42 -29.62
CA GLY A 753 -21.87 31.34 -28.71
C GLY A 753 -22.20 29.98 -29.27
N THR A 754 -21.45 28.97 -28.81
CA THR A 754 -21.80 27.58 -29.10
C THR A 754 -23.15 27.22 -28.45
N PRO A 755 -23.99 26.44 -29.16
CA PRO A 755 -25.22 25.85 -28.64
C PRO A 755 -25.07 25.17 -27.29
N GLY A 756 -26.15 25.21 -26.52
CA GLY A 756 -26.18 24.81 -25.12
C GLY A 756 -26.23 23.30 -24.95
N ASP A 757 -25.17 22.73 -24.37
CA ASP A 757 -25.21 21.43 -23.74
C ASP A 757 -25.87 21.51 -22.35
N ALA A 758 -26.58 20.46 -21.98
CA ALA A 758 -27.22 20.34 -20.69
C ALA A 758 -26.33 19.56 -19.73
N GLY A 759 -26.17 20.05 -18.50
CA GLY A 759 -25.36 19.39 -17.50
C GLY A 759 -26.02 18.08 -17.06
N GLY A 760 -25.21 17.03 -16.86
CA GLY A 760 -25.70 15.76 -16.31
C GLY A 760 -26.02 15.85 -14.82
N GLY A 761 -26.89 15.00 -14.30
CA GLY A 761 -27.18 14.94 -12.86
C GLY A 761 -26.08 14.20 -12.10
N GLY A 762 -25.84 14.57 -10.84
CA GLY A 762 -24.92 13.83 -9.96
C GLY A 762 -25.54 12.53 -9.45
N GLY A 763 -24.74 11.48 -9.28
CA GLY A 763 -25.19 10.24 -8.65
C GLY A 763 -25.31 10.38 -7.14
N SER A 764 -26.07 9.51 -6.48
CA SER A 764 -26.17 9.55 -5.02
C SER A 764 -24.99 8.86 -4.34
N GLY A 765 -24.74 9.15 -3.07
CA GLY A 765 -23.80 8.36 -2.26
C GLY A 765 -24.23 6.90 -2.09
N GLY A 766 -23.27 6.06 -1.74
CA GLY A 766 -23.40 4.60 -1.61
C GLY A 766 -23.76 4.08 -0.21
N GLY A 767 -23.72 2.75 -0.07
CA GLY A 767 -24.05 2.05 1.18
C GLY A 767 -22.82 1.50 1.88
N ILE A 768 -22.59 1.88 3.15
CA ILE A 768 -21.46 1.38 3.94
C ILE A 768 -21.97 0.68 5.20
N LEU A 769 -21.61 -0.60 5.37
CA LEU A 769 -21.85 -1.39 6.56
C LEU A 769 -20.54 -1.61 7.32
N ILE A 770 -20.44 -1.10 8.55
CA ILE A 770 -19.29 -1.26 9.43
C ILE A 770 -19.68 -2.13 10.62
N GLN A 771 -19.00 -3.25 10.81
CA GLN A 771 -19.25 -4.22 11.88
C GLN A 771 -17.97 -4.46 12.68
N VAL A 772 -17.97 -4.21 13.99
CA VAL A 772 -16.76 -4.26 14.83
C VAL A 772 -17.00 -5.01 16.14
N ALA A 773 -16.36 -6.17 16.30
CA ALA A 773 -16.48 -7.01 17.50
C ALA A 773 -15.60 -6.56 18.68
N GLY A 774 -14.53 -5.79 18.43
CA GLY A 774 -13.72 -5.15 19.48
C GLY A 774 -13.97 -3.64 19.56
N ASP A 775 -12.89 -2.89 19.81
CA ASP A 775 -12.94 -1.44 19.94
C ASP A 775 -13.06 -0.73 18.58
N MET A 776 -13.82 0.37 18.54
CA MET A 776 -13.96 1.23 17.36
C MET A 776 -13.47 2.64 17.66
N THR A 777 -12.54 3.15 16.84
CA THR A 777 -12.07 4.54 16.85
C THR A 777 -12.12 5.09 15.43
N VAL A 778 -12.95 6.09 15.19
CA VAL A 778 -13.12 6.71 13.86
C VAL A 778 -13.01 8.22 14.05
N ASP A 779 -12.13 8.85 13.28
CA ASP A 779 -11.95 10.29 13.29
C ASP A 779 -13.21 11.01 12.76
N PRO A 780 -13.42 12.28 13.14
CA PRO A 780 -14.55 13.04 12.61
C PRO A 780 -14.53 13.13 11.10
N ASP A 781 -15.70 13.04 10.47
CA ASP A 781 -15.88 13.17 9.02
C ASP A 781 -15.09 12.13 8.17
N ALA A 782 -14.61 11.04 8.79
CA ALA A 782 -13.77 10.04 8.15
C ALA A 782 -14.52 9.07 7.22
N VAL A 783 -15.85 9.07 7.23
CA VAL A 783 -16.70 8.26 6.34
C VAL A 783 -17.55 9.17 5.46
N ASP A 784 -17.27 9.24 4.17
CA ASP A 784 -17.97 10.12 3.23
C ASP A 784 -18.93 9.34 2.32
N VAL A 785 -20.21 9.68 2.37
CA VAL A 785 -21.29 9.13 1.54
C VAL A 785 -22.10 10.25 0.88
N GLN A 786 -21.47 11.38 0.56
CA GLN A 786 -22.11 12.47 -0.16
C GLN A 786 -22.58 12.06 -1.55
N GLY A 787 -23.67 12.67 -2.02
CA GLY A 787 -24.03 12.63 -3.43
C GLY A 787 -23.09 13.49 -4.26
N GLY A 788 -22.96 13.14 -5.53
CA GLY A 788 -22.19 13.91 -6.49
C GLY A 788 -22.88 15.20 -6.90
N ARG A 789 -22.08 16.19 -7.24
CA ARG A 789 -22.53 17.45 -7.86
C ARG A 789 -23.26 17.24 -9.18
N GLY A 790 -24.26 18.06 -9.44
CA GLY A 790 -24.79 18.26 -10.78
C GLY A 790 -23.78 18.94 -11.70
N GLY A 791 -23.80 18.54 -12.96
CA GLY A 791 -23.00 19.12 -14.03
C GLY A 791 -23.49 20.51 -14.44
N ILE A 792 -22.58 21.37 -14.87
CA ILE A 792 -22.86 22.73 -15.32
C ILE A 792 -23.09 22.72 -16.84
N GLY A 793 -24.34 22.87 -17.25
CA GLY A 793 -24.69 23.19 -18.65
C GLY A 793 -24.38 24.64 -19.03
N SER A 794 -24.10 24.89 -20.31
CA SER A 794 -23.70 26.21 -20.81
C SER A 794 -24.83 27.23 -20.98
N ALA A 795 -26.08 26.83 -20.74
CA ALA A 795 -27.27 27.69 -20.90
C ALA A 795 -28.14 27.78 -19.62
N GLY A 796 -27.57 27.53 -18.44
CA GLY A 796 -28.28 27.53 -17.15
C GLY A 796 -29.14 26.30 -16.90
N ASN A 797 -29.03 25.28 -17.73
CA ASN A 797 -29.64 23.96 -17.60
C ASN A 797 -28.69 23.02 -16.82
N HIS A 798 -28.42 23.39 -15.56
CA HIS A 798 -27.54 22.63 -14.68
C HIS A 798 -28.21 21.33 -14.22
N GLY A 799 -27.40 20.29 -14.09
CA GLY A 799 -27.82 19.06 -13.47
C GLY A 799 -28.09 19.25 -11.98
N GLY A 800 -28.87 18.34 -11.41
CA GLY A 800 -29.19 18.33 -10.00
C GLY A 800 -28.16 17.55 -9.18
N GLU A 801 -28.00 17.95 -7.92
CA GLU A 801 -27.12 17.28 -6.95
C GLU A 801 -27.72 15.94 -6.53
N GLY A 802 -26.88 14.91 -6.44
CA GLY A 802 -27.26 13.60 -5.91
C GLY A 802 -27.56 13.65 -4.41
N GLY A 803 -28.42 12.74 -3.96
CA GLY A 803 -28.73 12.51 -2.56
C GLY A 803 -27.56 11.82 -1.84
N SER A 804 -27.58 11.89 -0.52
CA SER A 804 -26.65 11.16 0.34
C SER A 804 -26.90 9.64 0.31
N GLY A 805 -25.83 8.91 0.61
CA GLY A 805 -25.85 7.47 0.88
C GLY A 805 -26.29 7.12 2.30
N LEU A 806 -26.00 5.89 2.71
CA LEU A 806 -26.34 5.34 4.04
C LEU A 806 -25.12 4.68 4.67
N VAL A 807 -24.89 4.95 5.96
CA VAL A 807 -23.90 4.24 6.79
C VAL A 807 -24.62 3.52 7.93
N ARG A 808 -24.28 2.25 8.15
CA ARG A 808 -24.73 1.48 9.31
C ARG A 808 -23.53 0.99 10.13
N PHE A 809 -23.59 1.25 11.44
CA PHE A 809 -22.64 0.71 12.41
C PHE A 809 -23.27 -0.42 13.22
N GLU A 810 -22.53 -1.52 13.36
CA GLU A 810 -22.82 -2.60 14.31
C GLU A 810 -21.57 -2.80 15.18
N THR A 811 -21.71 -2.63 16.49
CA THR A 811 -20.59 -2.70 17.43
C THR A 811 -20.86 -3.78 18.47
N ALA A 812 -19.81 -4.21 19.17
CA ALA A 812 -19.93 -5.21 20.23
C ALA A 812 -20.88 -4.80 21.36
N THR A 813 -20.93 -3.50 21.67
CA THR A 813 -21.76 -2.97 22.77
C THR A 813 -23.14 -2.51 22.30
N GLY A 814 -23.25 -2.06 21.03
CA GLY A 814 -24.39 -1.32 20.48
C GLY A 814 -24.85 -0.16 21.36
N SER A 815 -23.94 0.41 22.16
CA SER A 815 -24.26 1.42 23.18
C SER A 815 -23.74 2.82 22.82
N GLU A 816 -23.09 2.96 21.66
CA GLU A 816 -22.58 4.21 21.13
C GLU A 816 -23.74 5.18 20.88
N SER A 817 -23.52 6.46 21.23
CA SER A 817 -24.55 7.47 21.04
C SER A 817 -24.65 7.85 19.56
N LEU A 818 -25.87 8.14 19.08
CA LEU A 818 -26.09 8.56 17.69
C LEU A 818 -25.26 9.81 17.33
N ALA A 819 -25.09 10.75 18.28
CA ALA A 819 -24.27 11.95 18.06
C ALA A 819 -22.78 11.62 17.87
N THR A 820 -22.28 10.58 18.54
CA THR A 820 -20.91 10.09 18.35
C THR A 820 -20.74 9.50 16.96
N LEU A 821 -21.69 8.68 16.52
CA LEU A 821 -21.66 8.06 15.19
C LEU A 821 -21.86 9.08 14.07
N GLN A 822 -22.75 10.06 14.26
CA GLN A 822 -23.00 11.13 13.28
C GLN A 822 -21.75 11.97 13.02
N ALA A 823 -20.94 12.23 14.06
CA ALA A 823 -19.73 13.02 13.90
C ALA A 823 -18.65 12.33 13.06
N MET A 824 -18.78 11.02 12.80
CA MET A 824 -17.83 10.23 11.99
C MET A 824 -18.16 10.27 10.49
N VAL A 825 -19.33 10.77 10.10
CA VAL A 825 -19.90 10.60 8.75
C VAL A 825 -20.20 11.95 8.09
N VAL A 826 -19.91 12.06 6.80
CA VAL A 826 -20.30 13.19 5.94
C VAL A 826 -21.23 12.72 4.80
N PRO A 827 -22.34 13.43 4.51
CA PRO A 827 -22.85 14.59 5.22
C PRO A 827 -23.39 14.18 6.61
N ASP A 828 -23.38 15.13 7.55
CA ASP A 828 -23.75 14.89 8.96
C ASP A 828 -25.27 14.75 9.14
N GLY A 829 -25.85 13.65 8.66
CA GLY A 829 -27.26 13.32 8.82
C GLY A 829 -27.45 11.99 9.55
N ALA A 830 -28.09 12.00 10.72
CA ALA A 830 -28.40 10.79 11.45
C ALA A 830 -29.92 10.64 11.69
N VAL A 831 -30.45 9.46 11.37
CA VAL A 831 -31.84 9.09 11.64
C VAL A 831 -31.83 7.95 12.65
N ASP A 832 -32.41 8.18 13.83
CA ASP A 832 -32.65 7.10 14.80
C ASP A 832 -33.85 6.28 14.32
N LEU A 833 -33.57 5.13 13.70
CA LEU A 833 -34.59 4.20 13.21
C LEU A 833 -35.14 3.28 14.30
N ALA A 834 -34.82 3.51 15.58
CA ALA A 834 -35.12 2.61 16.70
C ALA A 834 -36.62 2.38 16.99
N PRO A 835 -37.12 1.12 17.01
CA PRO A 835 -36.51 -0.05 16.37
C PRO A 835 -36.83 -0.09 14.89
N ILE A 836 -36.00 -0.75 14.07
CA ILE A 836 -36.24 -0.87 12.62
C ILE A 836 -37.72 -1.24 12.35
N GLY A 837 -38.50 -0.28 11.82
CA GLY A 837 -39.94 -0.39 11.60
C GLY A 837 -40.92 0.01 12.74
N GLN A 838 -40.50 0.50 13.91
CA GLN A 838 -41.31 1.18 14.95
C GLN A 838 -40.48 2.30 15.65
N ALA A 839 -41.05 3.11 16.55
CA ALA A 839 -40.29 4.15 17.27
C ALA A 839 -40.08 3.80 18.78
N GLY A 840 -38.88 3.99 19.34
CA GLY A 840 -38.55 3.92 20.78
C GLY A 840 -37.77 2.71 21.34
N SER A 841 -37.07 1.88 20.55
CA SER A 841 -36.34 0.67 21.04
C SER A 841 -34.95 0.50 20.44
N ALA A 842 -33.94 0.24 21.27
CA ALA A 842 -32.51 0.28 20.90
C ALA A 842 -32.10 -0.64 19.72
N ASN A 843 -31.25 -0.11 18.84
CA ASN A 843 -30.71 -0.77 17.66
C ASN A 843 -29.40 -1.51 17.99
N VAL A 844 -29.52 -2.67 18.66
CA VAL A 844 -28.36 -3.47 19.10
C VAL A 844 -28.38 -4.78 18.31
N SER A 845 -27.51 -4.91 17.31
CA SER A 845 -27.10 -6.23 16.82
C SER A 845 -25.74 -6.51 17.43
N ALA A 846 -25.60 -7.64 18.14
CA ALA A 846 -24.27 -8.17 18.45
C ALA A 846 -23.53 -8.38 17.13
N VAL A 847 -22.21 -8.16 17.11
CA VAL A 847 -21.36 -8.43 15.93
C VAL A 847 -21.36 -9.93 15.70
N ALA A 848 -22.35 -10.35 14.94
CA ALA A 848 -22.62 -11.73 14.67
C ALA A 848 -22.13 -11.99 13.25
N ASN A 849 -21.10 -12.83 13.13
CA ASN A 849 -20.77 -13.49 11.88
C ASN A 849 -22.06 -14.09 11.32
N ALA A 850 -22.53 -13.50 10.22
CA ALA A 850 -23.63 -14.00 9.42
C ALA A 850 -23.16 -14.17 7.98
N PHE A 851 -21.89 -14.52 7.75
CA PHE A 851 -21.51 -15.12 6.48
C PHE A 851 -22.30 -16.42 6.37
N MET A 852 -23.22 -16.44 5.41
CA MET A 852 -23.98 -17.64 5.10
C MET A 852 -23.03 -18.67 4.48
N THR A 853 -23.42 -19.94 4.50
CA THR A 853 -22.64 -21.05 3.92
C THR A 853 -22.11 -20.70 2.52
N GLY A 854 -20.79 -20.68 2.34
CA GLY A 854 -20.13 -20.47 1.04
C GLY A 854 -19.48 -19.10 0.81
N GLU A 855 -19.82 -18.06 1.56
CA GLU A 855 -19.30 -16.71 1.30
C GLU A 855 -17.86 -16.54 1.76
N GLY A 856 -16.96 -16.16 0.83
CA GLY A 856 -15.53 -16.03 1.12
C GLY A 856 -14.84 -17.37 1.39
N ASP A 857 -15.48 -18.48 1.01
CA ASP A 857 -14.86 -19.80 0.99
C ASP A 857 -13.68 -19.81 0.00
N ILE A 858 -12.61 -20.49 0.40
CA ILE A 858 -11.44 -20.74 -0.45
C ILE A 858 -11.26 -22.24 -0.59
N THR A 859 -11.26 -22.71 -1.83
CA THR A 859 -10.86 -24.08 -2.16
C THR A 859 -9.43 -24.08 -2.64
N ALA A 860 -8.54 -24.73 -1.89
CA ALA A 860 -7.14 -24.87 -2.25
C ALA A 860 -6.92 -25.88 -3.39
N SER A 861 -5.70 -25.93 -3.92
CA SER A 861 -5.38 -26.78 -5.09
C SER A 861 -5.51 -28.29 -4.83
N ASP A 862 -5.35 -28.71 -3.57
CA ASP A 862 -5.52 -30.08 -3.09
C ASP A 862 -6.99 -30.48 -2.83
N GLY A 863 -7.91 -29.51 -2.89
CA GLY A 863 -9.34 -29.68 -2.63
C GLY A 863 -9.77 -29.42 -1.19
N SER A 864 -8.86 -29.04 -0.28
CA SER A 864 -9.23 -28.59 1.06
C SER A 864 -10.06 -27.31 0.99
N LEU A 865 -11.08 -27.24 1.87
CA LEU A 865 -12.03 -26.14 1.90
C LEU A 865 -11.84 -25.31 3.17
N PHE A 866 -11.49 -24.04 3.01
CA PHE A 866 -11.48 -23.05 4.08
C PHE A 866 -12.78 -22.28 4.04
N ARG A 867 -13.64 -22.48 5.04
CA ARG A 867 -14.94 -21.80 5.08
C ARG A 867 -14.82 -20.37 5.57
N GLY A 868 -15.48 -19.47 4.85
CA GLY A 868 -15.51 -18.05 5.16
C GLY A 868 -16.28 -17.73 6.45
N ASN A 869 -17.22 -18.58 6.85
CA ASN A 869 -17.93 -18.43 8.13
C ASN A 869 -17.08 -18.94 9.31
N SER A 870 -16.09 -18.14 9.66
CA SER A 870 -15.08 -18.52 10.64
C SER A 870 -14.66 -17.36 11.51
N SER A 871 -14.05 -17.71 12.63
CA SER A 871 -13.41 -16.78 13.57
C SER A 871 -12.19 -17.46 14.16
N GLY A 872 -11.22 -16.69 14.67
CA GLY A 872 -10.02 -17.30 15.21
C GLY A 872 -9.11 -16.34 15.94
N VAL A 873 -8.03 -16.91 16.47
CA VAL A 873 -7.02 -16.21 17.27
C VAL A 873 -5.64 -16.68 16.88
N ARG A 874 -4.64 -15.84 17.13
CA ARG A 874 -3.22 -16.15 17.00
C ARG A 874 -2.53 -15.97 18.35
N SER A 875 -1.59 -16.87 18.65
CA SER A 875 -0.73 -16.72 19.82
C SER A 875 0.47 -15.83 19.52
N LEU A 876 1.00 -15.19 20.55
CA LEU A 876 2.39 -14.71 20.56
C LEU A 876 3.36 -15.90 20.43
N TRP A 877 4.64 -15.59 20.22
CA TRP A 877 5.68 -16.59 20.17
C TRP A 877 5.95 -17.20 21.55
N TYR A 878 6.00 -18.51 21.61
CA TYR A 878 6.51 -19.26 22.76
C TYR A 878 8.00 -19.52 22.56
N ALA A 879 8.79 -19.18 23.58
CA ALA A 879 10.19 -19.54 23.67
C ALA A 879 10.46 -20.38 24.93
N PRO A 880 11.37 -21.36 24.86
CA PRO A 880 11.81 -22.11 26.03
C PRO A 880 12.77 -21.26 26.88
N ASP A 881 13.25 -21.83 27.98
CA ASP A 881 14.33 -21.23 28.79
C ASP A 881 15.55 -20.85 27.91
N ALA A 882 16.26 -19.79 28.30
CA ALA A 882 17.46 -19.31 27.62
C ALA A 882 18.56 -20.38 27.46
N ALA A 883 18.58 -21.40 28.31
CA ALA A 883 19.50 -22.53 28.20
C ALA A 883 19.18 -23.45 27.00
N ILE A 884 17.95 -23.45 26.49
CA ILE A 884 17.55 -24.27 25.33
C ILE A 884 17.73 -23.44 24.06
N LEU A 885 18.64 -23.89 23.20
CA LEU A 885 19.11 -23.13 22.04
C LEU A 885 18.38 -23.50 20.74
N LEU A 886 17.98 -24.76 20.62
CA LEU A 886 17.22 -25.28 19.47
C LEU A 886 16.23 -26.35 19.94
N LEU A 887 15.12 -26.45 19.23
CA LEU A 887 14.04 -27.40 19.44
C LEU A 887 13.94 -28.38 18.28
N THR A 888 13.60 -29.62 18.60
CA THR A 888 13.08 -30.61 17.66
C THR A 888 11.72 -31.04 18.18
N PHE A 889 10.64 -30.64 17.50
CA PHE A 889 9.28 -30.99 17.90
C PHE A 889 9.05 -32.50 17.75
N GLU A 890 8.39 -33.13 18.72
CA GLU A 890 8.07 -34.55 18.72
C GLU A 890 6.56 -34.83 18.61
N SER A 891 5.73 -33.89 19.09
CA SER A 891 4.28 -34.02 19.08
C SER A 891 3.59 -32.68 19.25
N TYR A 892 2.30 -32.65 18.90
CA TYR A 892 1.37 -31.63 19.37
C TYR A 892 0.04 -32.27 19.77
N ALA A 893 -0.72 -31.58 20.61
CA ALA A 893 -2.09 -31.95 20.93
C ALA A 893 -2.95 -30.70 21.16
N ILE A 894 -4.13 -30.66 20.55
CA ILE A 894 -5.17 -29.65 20.80
C ILE A 894 -6.33 -30.36 21.48
N ARG A 895 -6.65 -29.95 22.71
CA ARG A 895 -7.73 -30.54 23.50
C ARG A 895 -8.92 -29.60 23.49
N CYS A 896 -10.08 -30.13 23.13
CA CYS A 896 -11.31 -29.39 23.05
C CYS A 896 -12.40 -30.06 23.89
N SER A 897 -13.33 -29.26 24.39
CA SER A 897 -14.54 -29.70 25.06
C SER A 897 -15.77 -29.03 24.46
N TYR A 898 -16.89 -29.75 24.45
CA TYR A 898 -18.15 -29.22 23.92
C TYR A 898 -19.36 -29.83 24.61
N ASP A 899 -20.49 -29.10 24.60
CA ASP A 899 -21.79 -29.61 25.04
C ASP A 899 -22.87 -29.10 24.08
N ALA A 900 -23.65 -30.01 23.50
CA ALA A 900 -24.75 -29.68 22.58
C ALA A 900 -26.07 -29.35 23.32
N GLN A 901 -26.09 -29.45 24.65
CA GLN A 901 -27.28 -29.33 25.49
C GLN A 901 -28.41 -30.32 25.11
N ASP A 902 -28.05 -31.47 24.56
CA ASP A 902 -28.97 -32.53 24.12
C ASP A 902 -29.18 -33.64 25.17
N GLY A 903 -28.55 -33.50 26.34
CA GLY A 903 -28.59 -34.45 27.44
C GLY A 903 -27.44 -35.45 27.50
N ASN A 904 -26.48 -35.40 26.57
CA ASN A 904 -25.28 -36.23 26.59
C ASN A 904 -24.16 -35.67 27.51
N GLY A 905 -24.28 -34.40 27.93
CA GLY A 905 -23.31 -33.71 28.77
C GLY A 905 -21.98 -33.43 28.04
N VAL A 906 -21.01 -32.86 28.76
CA VAL A 906 -19.71 -32.44 28.19
C VAL A 906 -18.97 -33.60 27.53
N GLN A 907 -18.62 -33.43 26.27
CA GLN A 907 -17.83 -34.33 25.45
C GLN A 907 -16.41 -33.76 25.24
N SER A 908 -15.46 -34.61 24.83
CA SER A 908 -14.08 -34.21 24.57
C SER A 908 -13.61 -34.65 23.19
N LEU A 909 -12.89 -33.77 22.52
CA LEU A 909 -12.22 -34.00 21.24
C LEU A 909 -10.73 -33.70 21.38
N VAL A 910 -9.89 -34.51 20.77
CA VAL A 910 -8.44 -34.32 20.75
C VAL A 910 -7.95 -34.40 19.31
N PHE A 911 -7.23 -33.38 18.88
CA PHE A 911 -6.51 -33.36 17.62
C PHE A 911 -5.02 -33.50 17.90
N ASP A 912 -4.39 -34.46 17.23
CA ASP A 912 -2.98 -34.81 17.40
C ASP A 912 -2.42 -35.39 16.09
N LEU A 913 -1.22 -35.95 16.12
CA LEU A 913 -0.58 -36.54 14.93
C LEU A 913 -1.41 -37.66 14.27
N SER A 914 -2.22 -38.38 15.05
CA SER A 914 -3.05 -39.49 14.55
C SER A 914 -4.41 -39.06 14.02
N ASN A 915 -4.85 -37.87 14.42
CA ASN A 915 -6.11 -37.25 14.05
C ASN A 915 -5.89 -35.72 13.89
N PRO A 916 -5.15 -35.29 12.85
CA PRO A 916 -4.90 -33.88 12.63
C PRO A 916 -6.21 -33.14 12.34
N PRO A 917 -6.32 -31.87 12.73
CA PRO A 917 -7.47 -31.04 12.40
C PRO A 917 -7.38 -30.63 10.92
N ASP A 918 -8.40 -30.98 10.13
CA ASP A 918 -8.44 -30.86 8.68
C ASP A 918 -9.42 -29.74 8.25
N PRO A 919 -8.96 -28.70 7.52
CA PRO A 919 -9.80 -27.62 7.04
C PRO A 919 -11.06 -28.11 6.29
N GLY A 920 -12.23 -27.63 6.72
CA GLY A 920 -13.52 -27.95 6.10
C GLY A 920 -14.09 -29.33 6.48
N VAL A 921 -13.35 -30.14 7.25
CA VAL A 921 -13.78 -31.46 7.74
C VAL A 921 -13.95 -31.46 9.27
N THR A 922 -13.06 -30.79 10.02
CA THR A 922 -13.11 -30.73 11.49
C THR A 922 -13.57 -29.35 12.01
N PRO A 923 -14.23 -29.28 13.19
CA PRO A 923 -14.80 -28.02 13.72
C PRO A 923 -13.81 -26.86 13.92
N ILE A 924 -12.52 -27.19 13.95
CA ILE A 924 -11.43 -26.23 13.92
C ILE A 924 -10.40 -26.66 12.88
N TRP A 925 -9.59 -25.72 12.44
CA TRP A 925 -8.28 -25.99 11.89
C TRP A 925 -7.24 -25.13 12.61
N VAL A 926 -5.98 -25.52 12.51
CA VAL A 926 -4.86 -24.82 13.15
C VAL A 926 -3.70 -24.70 12.19
N ALA A 927 -2.99 -23.59 12.30
CA ALA A 927 -1.70 -23.39 11.66
C ALA A 927 -0.61 -23.20 12.71
N PHE A 928 0.57 -23.74 12.45
CA PHE A 928 1.75 -23.57 13.28
C PHE A 928 2.82 -22.81 12.53
N GLN A 929 3.61 -22.02 13.24
CA GLN A 929 4.78 -21.38 12.68
C GLN A 929 5.94 -21.50 13.66
N THR A 930 7.13 -21.70 13.12
CA THR A 930 8.36 -21.81 13.90
C THR A 930 9.30 -20.67 13.54
N GLY A 931 10.23 -20.37 14.43
CA GLY A 931 11.23 -19.33 14.19
C GLY A 931 12.47 -19.54 15.04
N PHE A 932 13.57 -18.93 14.64
CA PHE A 932 14.80 -18.85 15.43
C PHE A 932 14.84 -17.50 16.12
N GLY A 933 15.21 -17.42 17.39
CA GLY A 933 15.27 -16.13 18.08
C GLY A 933 16.33 -16.12 19.18
N ASN A 934 16.82 -14.92 19.50
CA ASN A 934 17.94 -14.75 20.42
C ASN A 934 17.67 -15.36 21.82
N PRO A 935 18.47 -16.34 22.29
CA PRO A 935 18.31 -16.95 23.60
C PRO A 935 18.81 -16.05 24.76
N ALA A 936 19.30 -14.84 24.51
CA ALA A 936 19.82 -13.95 25.54
C ALA A 936 18.75 -13.61 26.61
N PRO A 937 19.09 -13.68 27.91
CA PRO A 937 18.15 -13.33 28.98
C PRO A 937 17.60 -11.90 28.84
N GLY A 938 16.28 -11.77 28.73
CA GLY A 938 15.61 -10.47 28.58
C GLY A 938 15.53 -9.96 27.14
N ALA A 939 15.98 -10.73 26.15
CA ALA A 939 15.66 -10.46 24.76
C ALA A 939 14.14 -10.52 24.51
N PRO A 940 13.61 -9.73 23.56
CA PRO A 940 12.24 -9.89 23.11
C PRO A 940 11.97 -11.32 22.64
N VAL A 941 10.77 -11.82 22.90
CA VAL A 941 10.34 -13.14 22.44
C VAL A 941 9.81 -12.98 21.01
N GLU A 942 10.73 -12.71 20.09
CA GLU A 942 10.46 -12.57 18.65
C GLU A 942 11.54 -13.32 17.86
N PRO A 943 11.22 -13.84 16.67
CA PRO A 943 12.20 -14.44 15.79
C PRO A 943 13.15 -13.39 15.21
N ASP A 944 14.37 -13.83 14.89
CA ASP A 944 15.30 -13.07 14.08
C ASP A 944 14.73 -12.94 12.65
N GLU A 945 14.91 -11.78 12.04
CA GLU A 945 14.33 -11.45 10.74
C GLU A 945 14.67 -12.50 9.67
N GLY A 946 13.64 -13.05 9.02
CA GLY A 946 13.78 -14.04 7.95
C GLY A 946 14.05 -15.47 8.44
N SER A 947 13.96 -15.72 9.74
CA SER A 947 14.08 -17.06 10.32
C SER A 947 12.75 -17.78 10.51
N GLU A 948 11.63 -17.09 10.30
CA GLU A 948 10.29 -17.66 10.38
C GLU A 948 10.08 -18.71 9.30
N SER A 949 9.52 -19.85 9.69
CA SER A 949 9.03 -20.82 8.72
C SER A 949 7.76 -20.31 8.05
N GLU A 950 7.38 -20.92 6.94
CA GLU A 950 6.01 -20.85 6.44
C GLU A 950 5.02 -21.36 7.49
N TRP A 951 3.75 -20.98 7.33
CA TRP A 951 2.66 -21.51 8.14
C TRP A 951 2.36 -22.96 7.74
N ILE A 952 2.30 -23.83 8.75
CA ILE A 952 2.10 -25.27 8.58
C ILE A 952 0.70 -25.61 9.09
N ILE A 953 -0.17 -26.04 8.19
CA ILE A 953 -1.52 -26.52 8.54
C ILE A 953 -1.47 -28.05 8.52
N PRO A 954 -1.54 -28.75 9.68
CA PRO A 954 -1.54 -30.21 9.68
C PRO A 954 -2.70 -30.77 8.85
N GLY A 955 -2.44 -31.77 8.02
CA GLY A 955 -3.44 -32.37 7.14
C GLY A 955 -3.71 -31.64 5.81
N PHE A 956 -3.07 -30.49 5.57
CA PHE A 956 -3.17 -29.73 4.32
C PHE A 956 -2.03 -30.03 3.33
N GLY A 957 -2.30 -30.04 2.02
CA GLY A 957 -1.34 -30.11 0.92
C GLY A 957 -0.67 -31.48 0.70
N THR A 958 -0.43 -32.22 1.78
CA THR A 958 0.00 -33.62 1.74
C THR A 958 -0.57 -34.36 2.95
N ILE A 959 -0.67 -35.69 2.85
CA ILE A 959 -1.22 -36.60 3.87
C ILE A 959 -0.24 -36.71 5.06
N THR A 960 0.33 -35.61 5.54
CA THR A 960 1.29 -35.54 6.64
C THR A 960 0.61 -35.02 7.90
N ASP A 961 1.15 -35.42 9.04
CA ASP A 961 0.69 -35.02 10.36
C ASP A 961 1.22 -33.63 10.78
N GLY A 962 1.80 -32.84 9.86
CA GLY A 962 2.41 -31.53 10.12
C GLY A 962 3.75 -31.56 10.85
N LEU A 963 4.18 -32.72 11.40
CA LEU A 963 5.39 -32.81 12.21
C LEU A 963 6.66 -32.73 11.35
N VAL A 964 6.63 -33.30 10.15
CA VAL A 964 7.78 -33.31 9.22
C VAL A 964 8.10 -31.91 8.72
N GLU A 965 7.08 -31.09 8.56
CA GLU A 965 7.11 -29.69 8.17
C GLU A 965 7.59 -28.82 9.34
N LEU A 966 7.09 -29.07 10.57
CA LEU A 966 7.59 -28.39 11.78
C LEU A 966 9.09 -28.65 12.04
N GLN A 967 9.58 -29.81 11.59
CA GLN A 967 11.00 -30.18 11.65
C GLN A 967 11.80 -29.75 10.41
N ALA A 968 11.17 -29.06 9.44
CA ALA A 968 11.83 -28.61 8.22
C ALA A 968 12.60 -27.28 8.38
N SER A 969 12.53 -26.65 9.55
CA SER A 969 13.22 -25.41 9.90
C SER A 969 14.07 -25.58 11.16
N LEU A 970 15.05 -24.70 11.36
CA LEU A 970 15.73 -24.57 12.65
C LEU A 970 14.88 -23.71 13.57
N ALA A 971 14.21 -24.37 14.52
CA ALA A 971 13.28 -23.70 15.43
C ALA A 971 13.89 -23.57 16.83
N ARG A 972 13.69 -22.41 17.47
CA ARG A 972 13.75 -22.27 18.93
C ARG A 972 12.38 -21.90 19.49
N MET A 973 11.51 -21.33 18.66
CA MET A 973 10.26 -20.73 19.06
C MET A 973 9.13 -21.28 18.19
N VAL A 974 7.93 -21.26 18.74
CA VAL A 974 6.71 -21.68 18.03
C VAL A 974 5.58 -20.74 18.36
N ARG A 975 4.70 -20.50 17.40
CA ARG A 975 3.38 -19.92 17.63
C ARG A 975 2.34 -20.72 16.89
N PHE A 976 1.08 -20.49 17.25
CA PHE A 976 -0.04 -21.15 16.60
C PHE A 976 -1.16 -20.17 16.30
N GLN A 977 -2.04 -20.58 15.41
CA GLN A 977 -3.31 -19.95 15.12
C GLN A 977 -4.41 -21.01 15.16
N ILE A 978 -5.54 -20.69 15.76
CA ILE A 978 -6.73 -21.55 15.79
C ILE A 978 -7.87 -20.81 15.11
N VAL A 979 -8.56 -21.51 14.21
CA VAL A 979 -9.74 -20.99 13.52
C VAL A 979 -10.89 -21.98 13.68
N PHE A 980 -12.05 -21.45 14.05
CA PHE A 980 -13.31 -22.14 14.23
C PHE A 980 -14.10 -22.14 12.92
N ASP A 981 -14.52 -23.32 12.45
CA ASP A 981 -15.43 -23.48 11.32
C ASP A 981 -16.87 -23.50 11.85
N HIS A 982 -17.61 -22.40 11.63
CA HIS A 982 -18.92 -22.23 12.26
C HIS A 982 -19.98 -23.16 11.67
N ASP A 983 -19.85 -23.60 10.42
CA ASP A 983 -20.76 -24.58 9.81
C ASP A 983 -20.61 -25.97 10.44
N LEU A 984 -19.38 -26.41 10.67
CA LEU A 984 -19.11 -27.69 11.34
C LEU A 984 -19.48 -27.62 12.82
N LEU A 985 -19.22 -26.48 13.47
CA LEU A 985 -19.64 -26.28 14.85
C LEU A 985 -21.16 -26.30 14.98
N ALA A 986 -21.89 -25.55 14.15
CA ALA A 986 -23.35 -25.58 14.15
C ALA A 986 -23.91 -27.00 13.91
N THR A 987 -23.23 -27.80 13.07
CA THR A 987 -23.58 -29.21 12.87
C THR A 987 -23.28 -30.08 14.11
N LEU A 988 -22.18 -29.80 14.82
CA LEU A 988 -21.73 -30.58 15.97
C LEU A 988 -22.54 -30.30 17.24
N ILE A 989 -22.79 -29.02 17.55
CA ILE A 989 -23.40 -28.60 18.83
C ILE A 989 -24.83 -28.05 18.67
N GLY A 990 -25.28 -27.78 17.45
CA GLY A 990 -26.59 -27.21 17.18
C GLY A 990 -26.71 -25.75 17.63
N THR A 991 -27.95 -25.27 17.74
CA THR A 991 -28.28 -23.87 18.13
C THR A 991 -29.00 -23.80 19.48
N ASN A 992 -28.79 -24.79 20.35
CA ASN A 992 -29.47 -24.82 21.65
C ASN A 992 -28.91 -23.75 22.59
N PRO A 993 -29.75 -23.08 23.40
CA PRO A 993 -29.25 -22.16 24.41
C PRO A 993 -28.32 -22.84 25.41
N GLY A 994 -27.09 -22.35 25.51
CA GLY A 994 -26.03 -22.89 26.37
C GLY A 994 -25.17 -23.97 25.70
N ALA A 995 -25.39 -24.26 24.41
CA ALA A 995 -24.44 -25.06 23.65
C ALA A 995 -23.12 -24.28 23.50
N TYR A 996 -21.99 -24.99 23.55
CA TYR A 996 -20.67 -24.37 23.42
C TYR A 996 -19.66 -25.35 22.82
N PHE A 997 -18.61 -24.79 22.25
CA PHE A 997 -17.38 -25.48 21.87
C PHE A 997 -16.19 -24.63 22.33
N GLN A 998 -15.23 -25.27 22.99
CA GLN A 998 -14.08 -24.63 23.60
C GLN A 998 -12.81 -25.40 23.33
N VAL A 999 -11.70 -24.68 23.12
CA VAL A 999 -10.35 -25.25 23.13
C VAL A 999 -9.80 -25.07 24.53
N ASP A 1000 -9.54 -26.18 25.21
CA ASP A 1000 -9.06 -26.20 26.60
C ASP A 1000 -7.54 -25.99 26.66
N SER A 1001 -6.79 -26.51 25.67
CA SER A 1001 -5.33 -26.33 25.62
C SER A 1001 -4.71 -26.64 24.26
N VAL A 1002 -3.56 -26.02 24.01
CA VAL A 1002 -2.61 -26.37 22.96
C VAL A 1002 -1.30 -26.80 23.61
N GLU A 1003 -0.83 -28.00 23.27
CA GLU A 1003 0.39 -28.60 23.82
C GLU A 1003 1.36 -28.97 22.70
N PHE A 1004 2.65 -28.68 22.88
CA PHE A 1004 3.73 -29.16 22.01
C PHE A 1004 4.75 -29.93 22.84
N GLY A 1005 5.11 -31.14 22.41
CA GLY A 1005 6.25 -31.88 22.95
C GLY A 1005 7.51 -31.65 22.11
N TRP A 1006 8.67 -31.50 22.76
CA TRP A 1006 9.93 -31.25 22.07
C TRP A 1006 11.16 -31.83 22.78
N GLU A 1007 12.22 -32.04 22.00
CA GLU A 1007 13.59 -32.25 22.48
C GLU A 1007 14.43 -30.99 22.23
N GLY A 1008 15.06 -30.49 23.28
CA GLY A 1008 15.81 -29.24 23.27
C GLY A 1008 17.30 -29.45 23.45
N ASP A 1009 18.10 -28.74 22.67
CA ASP A 1009 19.55 -28.67 22.82
C ASP A 1009 19.92 -27.68 23.95
N SER A 1010 20.33 -28.19 25.11
CA SER A 1010 20.75 -27.38 26.27
C SER A 1010 22.24 -27.13 26.31
#